data_AF-A0A534U6K0-F1
#
_entry.id   AF-A0A534U6K0-F1
#
_cell.length_a   1.000
_cell.length_b   1.000
_cell.length_c   1.000
_cell.angle_alpha   90.00
_cell.angle_beta   90.00
_cell.angle_gamma   90.00
#
_symmetry.space_group_name_H-M   'P 1'
#
loop_
_entity.id
_entity.type
_entity.pdbx_description
1 polymer ?
#
loop_
_entity_poly.entity_id
_entity_poly.type
_entity_poly.pdbx_seq_one_letter_code
_entity_poly.pdbx_strand_id
1 'polypeptide(L)'
;MRRATVDVDLERKLVSERMRVARQTDIELCVAAQTAAAARRELGSIAHLLLRRRAYRRLGFVRLSDYARERLGVSARTVQAAAWLAKRLDALPAVGTAFDRSDISWTQARAICSVASAADECHWLDLAARHSVEDLERFVRTARAASDACPAHDRDPDADADENVIDGEPALRLRLACPARIRGLWRWAIELASRMAGEPLSDWRGAEVIAAEGFSGRPDVAEVGERSLVACVRLPHGKRRSTGDAHTGGGAVGEVTPPFDVSSMPSDVAAAAAEPLVRVPDSAPHDAGNADPFALDTRLVDAMRVIRTSEPRIGHLLQIVVSHRFYRLLGFRSVEVYVRKRLGISVRKAWALLKLEKATRGKAAFGRAYFEGELSWARALALLAVVDHENADAWVTRAQTVTVRRLGDEVNAVLQARDILGTDVRLDPPPLDAPLTSLAAFAKYDRGARGPSGARSVQIGAHAEPVAAAERVAAAAERVAAELDRDRRAASEFCDVEVRFTGPASVVALFRDVLDAFQRPSAPRWTALEALLLHVIDSWEGAPRHRDPIFARDGWRCVVPACSSRRNLHDHHLQFRSRGGTNALWNRSSACVAHHLHGLHTGVVRASGRAPDAIHWELGVRVDAPPLLAYVGDRLCASSSMPEASSMPNARPVALGR
;
A
#
# COMPACT_ATOMS: atom_id res chain seq x y z
N MET A 1 -62.23 -7.04 -9.22
CA MET A 1 -61.61 -6.25 -10.31
C MET A 1 -61.00 -4.93 -9.82
N ARG A 2 -61.76 -3.96 -9.27
CA ARG A 2 -61.19 -2.65 -8.84
C ARG A 2 -59.99 -2.73 -7.89
N ARG A 3 -59.99 -3.67 -6.93
CA ARG A 3 -58.87 -3.87 -5.97
C ARG A 3 -57.60 -4.44 -6.65
N ALA A 4 -57.77 -5.30 -7.65
CA ALA A 4 -56.66 -5.91 -8.40
C ALA A 4 -56.06 -4.94 -9.45
N THR A 5 -56.87 -4.07 -10.06
CA THR A 5 -56.37 -3.00 -10.94
C THR A 5 -55.63 -1.89 -10.18
N VAL A 6 -56.07 -1.55 -8.96
CA VAL A 6 -55.35 -0.59 -8.09
C VAL A 6 -54.00 -1.15 -7.65
N ASP A 7 -53.90 -2.46 -7.45
CA ASP A 7 -52.65 -3.15 -7.09
C ASP A 7 -51.63 -3.13 -8.24
N VAL A 8 -52.08 -3.45 -9.47
CA VAL A 8 -51.24 -3.41 -10.69
C VAL A 8 -50.78 -1.98 -11.03
N ASP A 9 -51.64 -0.97 -10.85
CA ASP A 9 -51.26 0.43 -11.08
C ASP A 9 -50.28 0.95 -10.02
N LEU A 10 -50.42 0.51 -8.77
CA LEU A 10 -49.47 0.83 -7.69
C LEU A 10 -48.12 0.16 -7.94
N GLU A 11 -48.11 -1.12 -8.32
CA GLU A 11 -46.89 -1.84 -8.71
C GLU A 11 -46.18 -1.16 -9.90
N ARG A 12 -46.92 -0.76 -10.94
CA ARG A 12 -46.36 -0.04 -12.09
C ARG A 12 -45.76 1.31 -11.70
N LYS A 13 -46.42 2.06 -10.82
CA LYS A 13 -45.89 3.33 -10.27
C LYS A 13 -44.63 3.10 -9.44
N LEU A 14 -44.59 2.08 -8.58
CA LEU A 14 -43.43 1.73 -7.77
C LEU A 14 -42.24 1.30 -8.63
N VAL A 15 -42.46 0.50 -9.67
CA VAL A 15 -41.42 0.12 -10.64
C VAL A 15 -40.88 1.34 -11.39
N SER A 16 -41.77 2.26 -11.78
CA SER A 16 -41.41 3.49 -12.50
C SER A 16 -40.57 4.43 -11.61
N GLU A 17 -40.97 4.61 -10.35
CA GLU A 17 -40.21 5.44 -9.39
C GLU A 17 -38.86 4.78 -9.05
N ARG A 18 -38.84 3.45 -8.86
CA ARG A 18 -37.58 2.72 -8.64
C ARG A 18 -36.62 2.88 -9.83
N MET A 19 -37.13 2.84 -11.06
CA MET A 19 -36.32 3.08 -12.26
C MET A 19 -35.83 4.52 -12.34
N ARG A 20 -36.66 5.50 -11.96
CA ARG A 20 -36.27 6.92 -11.89
C ARG A 20 -35.12 7.13 -10.90
N VAL A 21 -35.22 6.59 -9.69
CA VAL A 21 -34.16 6.65 -8.68
C VAL A 21 -32.89 5.95 -9.19
N ALA A 22 -33.02 4.76 -9.79
CA ALA A 22 -31.89 4.04 -10.36
C ALA A 22 -31.13 4.86 -11.43
N ARG A 23 -31.87 5.53 -12.34
CA ARG A 23 -31.28 6.41 -13.36
C ARG A 23 -30.60 7.63 -12.74
N GLN A 24 -31.24 8.28 -11.77
CA GLN A 24 -30.67 9.45 -11.10
C GLN A 24 -29.37 9.10 -10.37
N THR A 25 -29.36 8.01 -9.59
CA THR A 25 -28.15 7.52 -8.90
C THR A 25 -27.04 7.16 -9.89
N ASP A 26 -27.38 6.53 -11.03
CA ASP A 26 -26.42 6.21 -12.09
C ASP A 26 -25.78 7.47 -12.71
N ILE A 27 -26.59 8.50 -13.00
CA ILE A 27 -26.09 9.78 -13.54
C ILE A 27 -25.11 10.42 -12.56
N GLU A 28 -25.49 10.55 -11.29
CA GLU A 28 -24.62 11.14 -10.27
C GLU A 28 -23.32 10.35 -10.08
N LEU A 29 -23.40 9.02 -10.14
CA LEU A 29 -22.24 8.15 -10.02
C LEU A 29 -21.31 8.28 -11.23
N CYS A 30 -21.88 8.39 -12.44
CA CYS A 30 -21.12 8.67 -13.66
C CYS A 30 -20.41 10.01 -13.55
N VAL A 31 -21.12 11.09 -13.19
CA VAL A 31 -20.51 12.43 -13.03
C VAL A 31 -19.36 12.40 -12.02
N ALA A 32 -19.55 11.77 -10.86
CA ALA A 32 -18.48 11.66 -9.86
C ALA A 32 -17.26 10.88 -10.39
N ALA A 33 -17.47 9.79 -11.15
CA ALA A 33 -16.40 9.03 -11.78
C ALA A 33 -15.66 9.83 -12.86
N GLN A 34 -16.39 10.59 -13.67
CA GLN A 34 -15.84 11.46 -14.72
C GLN A 34 -15.01 12.59 -14.13
N THR A 35 -15.50 13.28 -13.09
CA THR A 35 -14.73 14.31 -12.36
C THR A 35 -13.41 13.75 -11.83
N ALA A 36 -13.43 12.55 -11.24
CA ALA A 36 -12.22 11.90 -10.76
C ALA A 36 -11.26 11.49 -11.90
N ALA A 37 -11.78 11.15 -13.08
CA ALA A 37 -10.97 10.81 -14.25
C ALA A 37 -10.31 12.05 -14.87
N ALA A 38 -11.05 13.15 -15.03
CA ALA A 38 -10.54 14.43 -15.51
C ALA A 38 -9.42 14.97 -14.60
N ALA A 39 -9.66 14.97 -13.28
CA ALA A 39 -8.64 15.36 -12.30
C ALA A 39 -7.38 14.47 -12.35
N ARG A 40 -7.54 13.18 -12.67
CA ARG A 40 -6.41 12.26 -12.86
C ARG A 40 -5.60 12.56 -14.12
N ARG A 41 -6.24 13.02 -15.21
CA ARG A 41 -5.54 13.50 -16.41
C ARG A 41 -4.72 14.74 -16.11
N GLU A 42 -5.31 15.73 -15.45
CA GLU A 42 -4.61 16.95 -15.05
C GLU A 42 -3.40 16.63 -14.15
N LEU A 43 -3.62 15.79 -13.13
CA LEU A 43 -2.56 15.28 -12.27
C LEU A 43 -1.43 14.63 -13.09
N GLY A 44 -1.77 13.84 -14.11
CA GLY A 44 -0.82 13.22 -15.01
C GLY A 44 0.04 14.23 -15.77
N SER A 45 -0.56 15.24 -16.37
CA SER A 45 0.17 16.29 -17.11
C SER A 45 1.16 17.04 -16.21
N ILE A 46 0.77 17.36 -14.97
CA ILE A 46 1.67 18.02 -14.00
C ILE A 46 2.75 17.04 -13.50
N ALA A 47 2.36 15.79 -13.21
CA ALA A 47 3.28 14.76 -12.75
C ALA A 47 4.36 14.45 -13.79
N HIS A 48 4.04 14.49 -15.08
CA HIS A 48 5.01 14.33 -16.16
C HIS A 48 6.16 15.35 -16.06
N LEU A 49 5.84 16.63 -15.83
CA LEU A 49 6.83 17.69 -15.64
C LEU A 49 7.66 17.48 -14.37
N LEU A 50 7.01 17.12 -13.25
CA LEU A 50 7.68 16.82 -11.98
C LEU A 50 8.66 15.64 -12.12
N LEU A 51 8.29 14.58 -12.82
CA LEU A 51 9.11 13.40 -13.04
C LEU A 51 10.30 13.68 -13.96
N ARG A 52 10.07 14.35 -15.09
CA ARG A 52 11.12 14.69 -16.05
C ARG A 52 12.24 15.52 -15.41
N ARG A 53 11.89 16.44 -14.50
CA ARG A 53 12.83 17.32 -13.80
C ARG A 53 13.29 16.77 -12.45
N ARG A 54 12.75 15.63 -11.99
CA ARG A 54 12.90 15.12 -10.62
C ARG A 54 12.65 16.21 -9.55
N ALA A 55 11.64 17.05 -9.80
CA ALA A 55 11.38 18.28 -9.03
C ALA A 55 11.11 18.00 -7.54
N TYR A 56 10.60 16.80 -7.20
CA TYR A 56 10.42 16.33 -5.82
C TYR A 56 11.71 16.36 -4.97
N ARG A 57 12.90 16.34 -5.60
CA ARG A 57 14.19 16.50 -4.88
C ARG A 57 14.34 17.90 -4.29
N ARG A 58 13.93 18.94 -5.02
CA ARG A 58 13.95 20.33 -4.52
C ARG A 58 12.92 20.56 -3.42
N LEU A 59 11.88 19.73 -3.35
CA LEU A 59 10.86 19.71 -2.31
C LEU A 59 11.29 19.00 -1.02
N GLY A 60 12.53 18.49 -0.93
CA GLY A 60 13.07 17.79 0.24
C GLY A 60 12.93 16.25 0.21
N PHE A 61 12.39 15.67 -0.87
CA PHE A 61 12.21 14.23 -1.01
C PHE A 61 13.29 13.59 -1.87
N VAL A 62 13.90 12.51 -1.42
CA VAL A 62 14.90 11.76 -2.22
C VAL A 62 14.23 10.83 -3.23
N ARG A 63 13.11 10.20 -2.84
CA ARG A 63 12.40 9.18 -3.61
C ARG A 63 11.01 9.68 -4.00
N LEU A 64 10.59 9.33 -5.21
CA LEU A 64 9.22 9.59 -5.68
C LEU A 64 8.18 8.88 -4.80
N SER A 65 8.48 7.67 -4.31
CA SER A 65 7.57 6.91 -3.44
C SER A 65 7.26 7.63 -2.14
N ASP A 66 8.26 8.25 -1.51
CA ASP A 66 8.09 9.02 -0.29
C ASP A 66 7.28 10.30 -0.56
N TYR A 67 7.59 11.02 -1.65
CA TYR A 67 6.81 12.18 -2.09
C TYR A 67 5.35 11.84 -2.38
N ALA A 68 5.11 10.84 -3.22
CA ALA A 68 3.77 10.44 -3.65
C ALA A 68 2.91 9.96 -2.46
N ARG A 69 3.51 9.20 -1.54
CA ARG A 69 2.84 8.74 -0.32
C ARG A 69 2.49 9.92 0.59
N GLU A 70 3.46 10.79 0.87
CA GLU A 70 3.31 11.84 1.88
C GLU A 70 2.46 13.02 1.39
N ARG A 71 2.71 13.52 0.17
CA ARG A 71 2.00 14.68 -0.40
C ARG A 71 0.69 14.26 -1.05
N LEU A 72 0.73 13.21 -1.88
CA LEU A 72 -0.39 12.85 -2.73
C LEU A 72 -1.24 11.71 -2.17
N GLY A 73 -0.77 10.96 -1.16
CA GLY A 73 -1.52 9.87 -0.55
C GLY A 73 -1.77 8.69 -1.49
N VAL A 74 -0.92 8.52 -2.50
CA VAL A 74 -0.99 7.46 -3.51
C VAL A 74 0.39 6.84 -3.72
N SER A 75 0.46 5.72 -4.45
CA SER A 75 1.75 5.10 -4.77
C SER A 75 2.51 5.90 -5.84
N ALA A 76 3.85 5.82 -5.84
CA ALA A 76 4.66 6.36 -6.93
C ALA A 76 4.24 5.81 -8.30
N ARG A 77 3.88 4.53 -8.34
CA ARG A 77 3.41 3.84 -9.54
C ARG A 77 2.13 4.47 -10.10
N THR A 78 1.18 4.84 -9.24
CA THR A 78 -0.03 5.58 -9.63
C THR A 78 0.31 6.93 -10.27
N VAL A 79 1.28 7.67 -9.70
CA VAL A 79 1.73 8.95 -10.25
C VAL A 79 2.43 8.76 -11.60
N GLN A 80 3.26 7.72 -11.73
CA GLN A 80 3.94 7.37 -12.98
C GLN A 80 2.95 6.95 -14.07
N ALA A 81 1.94 6.12 -13.73
CA ALA A 81 0.90 5.69 -14.67
C ALA A 81 0.08 6.88 -15.18
N ALA A 82 -0.26 7.83 -14.30
CA ALA A 82 -0.95 9.04 -14.70
C ALA A 82 -0.09 9.94 -15.60
N ALA A 83 1.19 10.14 -15.25
CA ALA A 83 2.12 10.90 -16.06
C ALA A 83 2.36 10.27 -17.44
N TRP A 84 2.48 8.94 -17.48
CA TRP A 84 2.62 8.20 -18.73
C TRP A 84 1.38 8.33 -19.59
N LEU A 85 0.18 8.11 -19.03
CA LEU A 85 -1.06 8.19 -19.80
C LEU A 85 -1.29 9.60 -20.34
N ALA A 86 -1.10 10.63 -19.52
CA ALA A 86 -1.27 12.02 -19.96
C ALA A 86 -0.35 12.35 -21.15
N LYS A 87 0.95 12.00 -21.06
CA LYS A 87 1.90 12.15 -22.17
C LYS A 87 1.43 11.43 -23.44
N ARG A 88 0.83 10.25 -23.31
CA ARG A 88 0.34 9.46 -24.45
C ARG A 88 -0.95 10.02 -25.05
N LEU A 89 -1.88 10.51 -24.23
CA LEU A 89 -3.10 11.17 -24.70
C LEU A 89 -2.78 12.47 -25.44
N ASP A 90 -1.77 13.21 -25.00
CA ASP A 90 -1.31 14.41 -25.72
C ASP A 90 -0.70 14.09 -27.10
N ALA A 91 -0.19 12.86 -27.28
CA ALA A 91 0.33 12.37 -28.55
C ALA A 91 -0.71 11.62 -29.41
N LEU A 92 -1.90 11.34 -28.87
CA LEU A 92 -2.98 10.56 -29.48
C LEU A 92 -4.30 11.34 -29.32
N PRO A 93 -4.51 12.41 -30.10
CA PRO A 93 -5.59 13.37 -29.87
C PRO A 93 -6.99 12.76 -30.03
N ALA A 94 -7.20 11.77 -30.90
CA ALA A 94 -8.51 11.10 -30.99
C ALA A 94 -8.79 10.30 -29.72
N VAL A 95 -7.77 9.58 -29.19
CA VAL A 95 -7.90 8.85 -27.92
C VAL A 95 -8.07 9.81 -26.74
N GLY A 96 -7.33 10.92 -26.74
CA GLY A 96 -7.48 12.01 -25.77
C GLY A 96 -8.90 12.56 -25.73
N THR A 97 -9.47 12.85 -26.91
CA THR A 97 -10.85 13.33 -27.03
C THR A 97 -11.86 12.30 -26.53
N ALA A 98 -11.71 11.03 -26.91
CA ALA A 98 -12.58 9.95 -26.45
C ALA A 98 -12.48 9.75 -24.93
N PHE A 99 -11.29 9.89 -24.35
CA PHE A 99 -11.08 9.80 -22.91
C PHE A 99 -11.74 10.97 -22.16
N ASP A 100 -11.61 12.21 -22.65
CA ASP A 100 -12.24 13.39 -22.04
C ASP A 100 -13.77 13.31 -22.09
N ARG A 101 -14.33 12.80 -23.19
CA ARG A 101 -15.77 12.55 -23.34
C ARG A 101 -16.25 11.35 -22.55
N SER A 102 -15.33 10.62 -21.91
CA SER A 102 -15.60 9.38 -21.18
C SER A 102 -16.20 8.26 -22.05
N ASP A 103 -15.93 8.30 -23.34
CA ASP A 103 -16.29 7.24 -24.29
C ASP A 103 -15.45 5.98 -24.06
N ILE A 104 -14.24 6.15 -23.49
CA ILE A 104 -13.35 5.08 -23.07
C ILE A 104 -12.95 5.22 -21.60
N SER A 105 -12.86 4.08 -20.92
CA SER A 105 -12.39 3.99 -19.54
C SER A 105 -10.89 4.24 -19.39
N TRP A 106 -10.43 4.52 -18.16
CA TRP A 106 -9.00 4.57 -17.83
C TRP A 106 -8.24 3.32 -18.27
N THR A 107 -8.85 2.15 -18.10
CA THR A 107 -8.21 0.86 -18.44
C THR A 107 -8.09 0.70 -19.95
N GLN A 108 -9.15 1.06 -20.70
CA GLN A 108 -9.11 1.07 -22.16
C GLN A 108 -8.10 2.08 -22.69
N ALA A 109 -8.09 3.30 -22.18
CA ALA A 109 -7.13 4.33 -22.59
C ALA A 109 -5.69 3.88 -22.40
N ARG A 110 -5.35 3.28 -21.24
CA ARG A 110 -4.01 2.72 -21.02
C ARG A 110 -3.67 1.57 -21.98
N ALA A 111 -4.61 0.66 -22.21
CA ALA A 111 -4.43 -0.45 -23.14
C ALA A 111 -4.16 0.06 -24.56
N ILE A 112 -4.98 0.98 -25.06
CA ILE A 112 -4.84 1.62 -26.39
C ILE A 112 -3.52 2.39 -26.47
N CYS A 113 -3.25 3.30 -25.54
CA CYS A 113 -2.05 4.15 -25.53
C CYS A 113 -0.74 3.35 -25.51
N SER A 114 -0.77 2.08 -25.11
CA SER A 114 0.42 1.24 -25.07
C SER A 114 0.87 0.67 -26.43
N VAL A 115 0.00 0.73 -27.44
CA VAL A 115 0.25 0.18 -28.79
C VAL A 115 -0.09 1.16 -29.89
N ALA A 116 -1.09 2.02 -29.67
CA ALA A 116 -1.55 2.96 -30.67
C ALA A 116 -0.49 4.00 -31.03
N SER A 117 -0.45 4.32 -32.30
CA SER A 117 0.23 5.44 -32.93
C SER A 117 -0.81 6.44 -33.43
N ALA A 118 -0.36 7.62 -33.85
CA ALA A 118 -1.25 8.61 -34.47
C ALA A 118 -1.90 8.09 -35.77
N ALA A 119 -1.31 7.09 -36.45
CA ALA A 119 -1.83 6.55 -37.70
C ALA A 119 -2.98 5.54 -37.50
N ASP A 120 -3.03 4.84 -36.36
CA ASP A 120 -3.98 3.75 -36.10
C ASP A 120 -4.84 3.98 -34.86
N GLU A 121 -4.78 5.16 -34.23
CA GLU A 121 -5.55 5.45 -33.02
C GLU A 121 -7.08 5.27 -33.19
N CYS A 122 -7.63 5.64 -34.35
CA CYS A 122 -9.05 5.44 -34.67
C CYS A 122 -9.42 3.95 -34.77
N HIS A 123 -8.52 3.10 -35.26
CA HIS A 123 -8.74 1.65 -35.32
C HIS A 123 -8.85 1.05 -33.92
N TRP A 124 -7.97 1.47 -33.00
CA TRP A 124 -8.02 1.02 -31.61
C TRP A 124 -9.26 1.52 -30.86
N LEU A 125 -9.75 2.73 -31.15
CA LEU A 125 -11.01 3.23 -30.60
C LEU A 125 -12.20 2.41 -31.08
N ASP A 126 -12.25 2.07 -32.36
CA ASP A 126 -13.28 1.22 -32.96
C ASP A 126 -13.27 -0.21 -32.35
N LEU A 127 -12.08 -0.77 -32.11
CA LEU A 127 -11.94 -2.02 -31.35
C LEU A 127 -12.46 -1.89 -29.91
N ALA A 128 -12.12 -0.80 -29.22
CA ALA A 128 -12.55 -0.56 -27.84
C ALA A 128 -14.06 -0.36 -27.71
N ALA A 129 -14.72 0.20 -28.74
CA ALA A 129 -16.16 0.36 -28.79
C ALA A 129 -16.91 -0.96 -29.00
N ARG A 130 -16.35 -1.88 -29.80
CA ARG A 130 -16.99 -3.16 -30.17
C ARG A 130 -16.69 -4.32 -29.21
N HIS A 131 -15.59 -4.26 -28.48
CA HIS A 131 -15.08 -5.39 -27.71
C HIS A 131 -15.03 -5.14 -26.19
N SER A 132 -14.94 -6.22 -25.42
CA SER A 132 -14.73 -6.10 -23.98
C SER A 132 -13.30 -5.62 -23.67
N VAL A 133 -13.07 -5.08 -22.47
CA VAL A 133 -11.71 -4.70 -22.03
C VAL A 133 -10.75 -5.90 -22.05
N GLU A 134 -11.23 -7.09 -21.69
CA GLU A 134 -10.41 -8.33 -21.70
C GLU A 134 -10.02 -8.73 -23.14
N ASP A 135 -10.92 -8.55 -24.10
CA ASP A 135 -10.63 -8.78 -25.51
C ASP A 135 -9.69 -7.70 -26.06
N LEU A 136 -9.91 -6.43 -25.71
CA LEU A 136 -9.02 -5.33 -26.06
C LEU A 136 -7.60 -5.56 -25.53
N GLU A 137 -7.45 -5.95 -24.26
CA GLU A 137 -6.16 -6.32 -23.67
C GLU A 137 -5.53 -7.53 -24.37
N ARG A 138 -6.33 -8.46 -24.90
CA ARG A 138 -5.82 -9.57 -25.73
C ARG A 138 -5.30 -9.05 -27.08
N PHE A 139 -6.06 -8.21 -27.78
CA PHE A 139 -5.62 -7.61 -29.04
C PHE A 139 -4.34 -6.77 -28.86
N VAL A 140 -4.28 -5.97 -27.80
CA VAL A 140 -3.10 -5.18 -27.42
C VAL A 140 -1.90 -6.09 -27.15
N ARG A 141 -2.06 -7.20 -26.41
CA ARG A 141 -0.97 -8.17 -26.18
C ARG A 141 -0.46 -8.79 -27.48
N THR A 142 -1.35 -9.17 -28.39
CA THR A 142 -0.97 -9.70 -29.71
C THR A 142 -0.21 -8.65 -30.53
N ALA A 143 -0.67 -7.40 -30.54
CA ALA A 143 0.01 -6.31 -31.24
C ALA A 143 1.39 -6.00 -30.64
N ARG A 144 1.52 -6.01 -29.30
CA ARG A 144 2.83 -5.84 -28.63
C ARG A 144 3.81 -6.95 -28.96
N ALA A 145 3.34 -8.19 -29.09
CA ALA A 145 4.19 -9.32 -29.46
C ALA A 145 4.67 -9.26 -30.93
N ALA A 146 3.90 -8.58 -31.80
CA ALA A 146 4.24 -8.38 -33.21
C ALA A 146 5.13 -7.16 -33.48
N SER A 147 5.23 -6.23 -32.52
CA SER A 147 6.03 -5.00 -32.65
C SER A 147 7.41 -5.20 -32.01
N ASP A 148 8.49 -4.87 -32.73
CA ASP A 148 9.84 -4.82 -32.17
C ASP A 148 9.89 -3.85 -30.97
N ALA A 149 10.52 -4.28 -29.89
CA ALA A 149 10.35 -3.75 -28.53
C ALA A 149 10.29 -2.21 -28.43
N CYS A 150 9.15 -1.67 -27.97
CA CYS A 150 9.06 -0.27 -27.51
C CYS A 150 10.20 0.03 -26.50
N PRO A 151 10.89 1.18 -26.62
CA PRO A 151 11.89 1.60 -25.66
C PRO A 151 11.34 1.51 -24.23
N ALA A 152 12.13 0.99 -23.29
CA ALA A 152 11.67 0.71 -21.92
C ALA A 152 11.04 1.94 -21.23
N HIS A 153 11.41 3.16 -21.61
CA HIS A 153 10.89 4.41 -21.04
C HIS A 153 9.45 4.75 -21.50
N ASP A 154 8.97 4.23 -22.64
CA ASP A 154 7.62 4.48 -23.15
C ASP A 154 6.63 3.35 -22.82
N ARG A 155 7.08 2.33 -22.09
CA ARG A 155 6.18 1.28 -21.59
C ARG A 155 5.29 1.81 -20.47
N ASP A 156 4.05 1.36 -20.49
CA ASP A 156 3.10 1.61 -19.41
C ASP A 156 3.68 1.04 -18.10
N PRO A 157 3.86 1.86 -17.05
CA PRO A 157 4.44 1.40 -15.80
C PRO A 157 3.59 0.34 -15.09
N ASP A 158 2.30 0.16 -15.45
CA ASP A 158 1.51 -1.00 -15.02
C ASP A 158 1.25 -2.09 -16.07
N ALA A 159 1.92 -2.08 -17.22
CA ALA A 159 1.80 -3.13 -18.24
C ALA A 159 2.00 -4.55 -17.68
N ASP A 160 2.95 -4.71 -16.75
CA ASP A 160 3.33 -6.00 -16.18
C ASP A 160 2.60 -6.32 -14.86
N ALA A 161 1.65 -5.49 -14.43
CA ALA A 161 0.82 -5.76 -13.26
C ALA A 161 -0.42 -6.59 -13.65
N ASP A 162 -0.21 -7.81 -14.15
CA ASP A 162 -1.27 -8.80 -14.01
C ASP A 162 -1.36 -9.13 -12.51
N GLU A 163 -2.52 -8.90 -11.92
CA GLU A 163 -2.75 -9.13 -10.48
C GLU A 163 -2.52 -10.60 -10.08
N ASN A 164 -2.58 -11.50 -11.06
CA ASN A 164 -2.32 -12.92 -10.92
C ASN A 164 -0.87 -13.29 -11.27
N VAL A 165 -0.01 -12.30 -11.52
CA VAL A 165 1.40 -12.50 -11.81
C VAL A 165 2.25 -11.58 -10.93
N ILE A 166 3.23 -12.14 -10.25
CA ILE A 166 4.20 -11.38 -9.47
C ILE A 166 5.58 -11.89 -9.90
N ASP A 167 6.47 -10.96 -10.29
CA ASP A 167 7.81 -11.26 -10.82
C ASP A 167 7.79 -12.21 -12.04
N GLY A 168 6.76 -12.11 -12.89
CA GLY A 168 6.61 -12.98 -14.06
C GLY A 168 6.08 -14.38 -13.75
N GLU A 169 5.78 -14.68 -12.48
CA GLU A 169 5.25 -15.97 -12.03
C GLU A 169 3.81 -15.87 -11.53
N PRO A 170 3.01 -16.96 -11.54
CA PRO A 170 1.68 -16.96 -10.96
C PRO A 170 1.67 -16.51 -9.48
N ALA A 171 0.80 -15.56 -9.15
CA ALA A 171 0.60 -15.07 -7.80
C ALA A 171 -0.14 -16.12 -6.97
N LEU A 172 0.56 -16.77 -6.04
CA LEU A 172 -0.02 -17.75 -5.13
C LEU A 172 -0.25 -17.13 -3.76
N ARG A 173 -1.35 -17.55 -3.11
CA ARG A 173 -1.68 -17.13 -1.75
C ARG A 173 -1.30 -18.22 -0.76
N LEU A 174 -0.47 -17.86 0.23
CA LEU A 174 -0.21 -18.67 1.41
C LEU A 174 -1.09 -18.18 2.57
N ARG A 175 -1.70 -19.13 3.29
CA ARG A 175 -2.46 -18.89 4.52
C ARG A 175 -2.08 -19.95 5.53
N LEU A 176 -1.75 -19.54 6.74
CA LEU A 176 -1.45 -20.43 7.85
C LEU A 176 -2.23 -19.94 9.07
N ALA A 177 -3.16 -20.77 9.55
CA ALA A 177 -3.86 -20.52 10.81
C ALA A 177 -2.87 -20.72 11.97
N CYS A 178 -2.84 -19.79 12.92
CA CYS A 178 -1.92 -19.81 14.03
C CYS A 178 -2.49 -19.03 15.24
N PRO A 179 -1.90 -19.20 16.43
CA PRO A 179 -2.18 -18.32 17.56
C PRO A 179 -1.80 -16.85 17.28
N ALA A 180 -2.48 -15.90 17.93
CA ALA A 180 -2.26 -14.46 17.76
C ALA A 180 -0.79 -14.03 17.93
N ARG A 181 -0.10 -14.59 18.93
CA ARG A 181 1.32 -14.28 19.19
C ARG A 181 2.24 -14.59 17.99
N ILE A 182 1.91 -15.61 17.19
CA ILE A 182 2.71 -16.01 16.03
C ILE A 182 2.57 -14.97 14.91
N ARG A 183 1.38 -14.39 14.76
CA ARG A 183 1.21 -13.23 13.87
C ARG A 183 1.96 -12.00 14.37
N GLY A 184 2.07 -11.83 15.69
CA GLY A 184 2.95 -10.85 16.33
C GLY A 184 4.44 -11.05 15.99
N LEU A 185 4.93 -12.30 16.08
CA LEU A 185 6.28 -12.70 15.64
C LEU A 185 6.50 -12.43 14.16
N TRP A 186 5.53 -12.80 13.32
CA TRP A 186 5.59 -12.58 11.87
C TRP A 186 5.80 -11.10 11.54
N ARG A 187 5.00 -10.21 12.13
CA ARG A 187 5.16 -8.76 11.92
C ARG A 187 6.53 -8.25 12.38
N TRP A 188 7.06 -8.79 13.48
CA TRP A 188 8.41 -8.44 13.94
C TRP A 188 9.49 -8.90 12.97
N ALA A 189 9.43 -10.15 12.53
CA ALA A 189 10.37 -10.70 11.56
C ALA A 189 10.34 -9.93 10.23
N ILE A 190 9.17 -9.49 9.74
CA ILE A 190 9.07 -8.65 8.55
C ILE A 190 9.74 -7.28 8.75
N GLU A 191 9.61 -6.68 9.94
CA GLU A 191 10.31 -5.44 10.27
C GLU A 191 11.84 -5.64 10.34
N LEU A 192 12.32 -6.72 10.95
CA LEU A 192 13.75 -7.06 10.95
C LEU A 192 14.27 -7.36 9.54
N ALA A 193 13.53 -8.13 8.75
CA ALA A 193 13.85 -8.39 7.34
C ALA A 193 13.96 -7.08 6.55
N SER A 194 13.06 -6.13 6.80
CA SER A 194 13.13 -4.79 6.19
C SER A 194 14.37 -4.01 6.60
N ARG A 195 14.83 -4.15 7.85
CA ARG A 195 16.10 -3.55 8.31
C ARG A 195 17.29 -4.19 7.61
N MET A 196 17.32 -5.52 7.52
CA MET A 196 18.40 -6.27 6.86
C MET A 196 18.47 -5.96 5.37
N ALA A 197 17.33 -5.87 4.68
CA ALA A 197 17.25 -5.50 3.26
C ALA A 197 17.51 -4.00 2.99
N GLY A 198 17.50 -3.16 4.03
CA GLY A 198 17.75 -1.73 3.87
C GLY A 198 16.59 -0.94 3.25
N GLU A 199 15.39 -1.51 3.18
CA GLU A 199 14.16 -0.84 2.74
C GLU A 199 12.88 -1.54 3.27
N PRO A 200 11.71 -0.89 3.27
CA PRO A 200 10.47 -1.53 3.69
C PRO A 200 10.08 -2.63 2.70
N LEU A 201 9.94 -3.85 3.20
CA LEU A 201 9.52 -5.00 2.39
C LEU A 201 8.01 -5.18 2.44
N SER A 202 7.47 -5.71 1.35
CA SER A 202 6.13 -6.31 1.36
C SER A 202 6.17 -7.67 2.06
N ASP A 203 5.01 -8.17 2.53
CA ASP A 203 4.94 -9.44 3.27
C ASP A 203 5.63 -10.59 2.55
N TRP A 204 5.47 -10.70 1.22
CA TRP A 204 6.08 -11.81 0.48
C TRP A 204 7.60 -11.65 0.32
N ARG A 205 8.10 -10.42 0.12
CA ARG A 205 9.55 -10.13 0.08
C ARG A 205 10.19 -10.45 1.43
N GLY A 206 9.52 -10.06 2.51
CA GLY A 206 9.96 -10.43 3.85
C GLY A 206 9.91 -11.94 4.05
N ALA A 207 8.87 -12.63 3.55
CA ALA A 207 8.80 -14.10 3.57
C ALA A 207 10.01 -14.75 2.86
N GLU A 208 10.39 -14.25 1.70
CA GLU A 208 11.56 -14.70 0.94
C GLU A 208 12.86 -14.53 1.74
N VAL A 209 13.09 -13.35 2.32
CA VAL A 209 14.27 -13.07 3.15
C VAL A 209 14.27 -13.92 4.42
N ILE A 210 13.13 -14.09 5.09
CA ILE A 210 12.98 -14.96 6.27
C ILE A 210 13.28 -16.41 5.91
N ALA A 211 12.78 -16.90 4.77
CA ALA A 211 13.05 -18.25 4.33
C ALA A 211 14.54 -18.46 4.02
N ALA A 212 15.16 -17.53 3.30
CA ALA A 212 16.59 -17.59 2.98
C ALA A 212 17.47 -17.62 4.24
N GLU A 213 17.18 -16.78 5.24
CA GLU A 213 17.86 -16.82 6.54
C GLU A 213 17.61 -18.15 7.25
N GLY A 214 16.35 -18.60 7.29
CA GLY A 214 15.97 -19.86 7.92
C GLY A 214 16.67 -21.07 7.32
N PHE A 215 16.96 -21.07 6.01
CA PHE A 215 17.77 -22.11 5.36
C PHE A 215 19.25 -22.03 5.71
N SER A 216 19.78 -20.83 5.92
CA SER A 216 21.21 -20.60 6.19
C SER A 216 21.62 -21.03 7.60
N GLY A 217 20.70 -21.00 8.58
CA GLY A 217 20.98 -21.31 9.99
C GLY A 217 20.40 -22.64 10.51
N ARG A 218 19.97 -23.55 9.63
CA ARG A 218 19.28 -24.80 10.03
C ARG A 218 20.14 -25.68 10.96
N PRO A 219 19.54 -26.35 11.96
CA PRO A 219 20.18 -27.47 12.62
C PRO A 219 20.40 -28.62 11.62
N ASP A 220 21.57 -29.27 11.69
CA ASP A 220 22.18 -30.24 10.76
C ASP A 220 21.39 -31.54 10.44
N VAL A 221 20.08 -31.61 10.66
CA VAL A 221 19.33 -32.88 10.80
C VAL A 221 18.25 -33.11 9.73
N ALA A 222 18.21 -32.36 8.61
CA ALA A 222 17.21 -32.62 7.57
C ALA A 222 17.75 -32.42 6.15
N GLU A 223 17.95 -33.54 5.43
CA GLU A 223 18.18 -33.55 3.98
C GLU A 223 17.01 -32.87 3.26
N VAL A 224 17.30 -31.79 2.54
CA VAL A 224 16.33 -31.08 1.72
C VAL A 224 16.02 -31.93 0.49
N GLY A 225 14.81 -32.49 0.44
CA GLY A 225 14.32 -33.15 -0.76
C GLY A 225 14.00 -32.13 -1.85
N GLU A 226 14.70 -32.20 -2.99
CA GLU A 226 14.50 -31.44 -4.24
C GLU A 226 13.08 -31.53 -4.87
N ARG A 227 12.08 -32.05 -4.14
CA ARG A 227 10.76 -32.43 -4.68
C ARG A 227 9.80 -31.25 -4.90
N SER A 228 9.95 -30.13 -4.19
CA SER A 228 8.93 -29.07 -4.15
C SER A 228 9.02 -28.08 -5.32
N LEU A 229 10.24 -27.69 -5.72
CA LEU A 229 10.48 -26.86 -6.93
C LEU A 229 9.96 -27.55 -8.19
N VAL A 230 10.18 -28.87 -8.33
CA VAL A 230 9.69 -29.66 -9.48
C VAL A 230 8.17 -29.83 -9.45
N ALA A 231 7.54 -29.89 -8.27
CA ALA A 231 6.08 -30.00 -8.15
C ALA A 231 5.36 -28.68 -8.48
N CYS A 232 5.95 -27.52 -8.15
CA CYS A 232 5.37 -26.22 -8.46
C CYS A 232 5.49 -25.84 -9.95
N VAL A 233 6.57 -26.22 -10.62
CA VAL A 233 6.76 -26.01 -12.07
C VAL A 233 5.82 -26.91 -12.91
N ARG A 234 5.30 -28.00 -12.33
CA ARG A 234 4.43 -28.98 -13.01
C ARG A 234 2.93 -28.77 -12.80
N LEU A 235 2.48 -27.72 -12.12
CA LEU A 235 1.04 -27.44 -12.06
C LEU A 235 0.54 -27.03 -13.46
N PRO A 236 -0.32 -27.84 -14.12
CA PRO A 236 -1.00 -27.38 -15.32
C PRO A 236 -1.88 -26.19 -14.92
N HIS A 237 -2.13 -25.29 -15.87
CA HIS A 237 -3.09 -24.19 -15.74
C HIS A 237 -4.49 -24.74 -15.41
N GLY A 238 -4.72 -25.05 -14.14
CA GLY A 238 -5.89 -25.75 -13.65
C GLY A 238 -7.02 -24.78 -13.44
N LYS A 239 -7.99 -24.81 -14.36
CA LYS A 239 -9.33 -24.25 -14.22
C LYS A 239 -9.80 -24.33 -12.77
N ARG A 240 -10.21 -23.17 -12.23
CA ARG A 240 -11.07 -23.05 -11.05
C ARG A 240 -12.07 -24.20 -11.02
N ARG A 241 -11.98 -25.04 -9.98
CA ARG A 241 -13.01 -26.04 -9.67
C ARG A 241 -14.26 -25.27 -9.24
N SER A 242 -15.17 -25.01 -10.17
CA SER A 242 -16.52 -24.55 -9.85
C SER A 242 -17.25 -25.73 -9.21
N THR A 243 -17.69 -25.57 -7.98
CA THR A 243 -18.77 -26.37 -7.42
C THR A 243 -20.00 -26.14 -8.29
N GLY A 244 -20.32 -27.12 -9.13
CA GLY A 244 -21.52 -27.10 -9.95
C GLY A 244 -22.71 -27.53 -9.12
N ASP A 245 -23.65 -26.60 -8.92
CA ASP A 245 -25.05 -26.96 -8.71
C ASP A 245 -25.67 -27.16 -10.08
N ALA A 246 -26.17 -28.38 -10.30
CA ALA A 246 -26.88 -28.79 -11.48
C ALA A 246 -28.22 -28.06 -11.56
N HIS A 247 -28.46 -27.28 -12.61
CA HIS A 247 -29.81 -27.03 -13.15
C HIS A 247 -29.73 -27.08 -14.69
N THR A 248 -30.44 -28.06 -15.24
CA THR A 248 -30.62 -28.38 -16.65
C THR A 248 -31.61 -27.46 -17.35
N GLY A 249 -31.37 -27.18 -18.64
CA GLY A 249 -32.31 -26.59 -19.62
C GLY A 249 -32.13 -25.07 -19.76
N GLY A 250 -31.99 -24.45 -20.93
CA GLY A 250 -32.11 -24.85 -22.32
C GLY A 250 -32.24 -23.54 -23.13
N GLY A 251 -31.80 -23.51 -24.39
CA GLY A 251 -32.15 -22.45 -25.35
C GLY A 251 -31.12 -21.34 -25.53
N ALA A 252 -30.37 -21.43 -26.64
CA ALA A 252 -29.63 -20.32 -27.21
C ALA A 252 -30.58 -19.38 -27.96
N VAL A 253 -30.51 -18.07 -27.68
CA VAL A 253 -30.79 -17.01 -28.65
C VAL A 253 -29.88 -15.84 -28.30
N GLY A 254 -29.02 -15.43 -29.24
CA GLY A 254 -28.20 -14.23 -29.11
C GLY A 254 -29.08 -13.00 -29.30
N GLU A 255 -29.14 -12.14 -28.29
CA GLU A 255 -29.85 -10.87 -28.38
C GLU A 255 -28.84 -9.73 -28.37
N VAL A 256 -28.74 -9.06 -29.52
CA VAL A 256 -27.96 -7.84 -29.72
C VAL A 256 -28.70 -6.70 -29.01
N THR A 257 -28.16 -6.22 -27.89
CA THR A 257 -28.61 -4.96 -27.29
C THR A 257 -28.22 -3.79 -28.19
N PRO A 258 -29.16 -2.93 -28.63
CA PRO A 258 -28.81 -1.74 -29.41
C PRO A 258 -28.12 -0.69 -28.52
N PRO A 259 -27.30 0.20 -29.09
CA PRO A 259 -26.77 1.36 -28.36
C PRO A 259 -27.93 2.25 -27.91
N PHE A 260 -27.92 2.64 -26.64
CA PHE A 260 -28.94 3.52 -26.07
C PHE A 260 -28.64 4.96 -26.50
N ASP A 261 -29.55 5.54 -27.28
CA ASP A 261 -29.47 6.92 -27.77
C ASP A 261 -29.74 7.90 -26.62
N VAL A 262 -28.76 8.75 -26.33
CA VAL A 262 -28.81 9.79 -25.29
C VAL A 262 -29.60 11.02 -25.73
N SER A 263 -30.06 11.08 -26.98
CA SER A 263 -30.73 12.26 -27.56
C SER A 263 -32.21 12.41 -27.23
N SER A 264 -32.82 11.49 -26.46
CA SER A 264 -34.23 11.59 -26.04
C SER A 264 -34.36 11.79 -24.51
N MET A 265 -34.03 12.99 -24.02
CA MET A 265 -34.32 13.45 -22.67
C MET A 265 -35.16 14.74 -22.73
N PRO A 266 -36.15 14.95 -21.86
CA PRO A 266 -36.83 16.24 -21.71
C PRO A 266 -35.83 17.31 -21.24
N SER A 267 -35.88 18.50 -21.85
CA SER A 267 -34.86 19.57 -21.73
C SER A 267 -34.71 20.16 -20.32
N ASP A 268 -35.59 19.79 -19.39
CA ASP A 268 -35.81 20.55 -18.16
C ASP A 268 -35.04 19.98 -16.96
N VAL A 269 -34.33 18.86 -17.15
CA VAL A 269 -33.39 18.29 -16.14
C VAL A 269 -31.93 18.61 -16.47
N ALA A 270 -31.63 18.96 -17.74
CA ALA A 270 -30.30 19.38 -18.16
C ALA A 270 -29.96 20.81 -17.70
N ALA A 271 -30.96 21.69 -17.56
CA ALA A 271 -30.77 23.10 -17.20
C ALA A 271 -30.41 23.31 -15.71
N ALA A 272 -30.79 22.40 -14.81
CA ALA A 272 -30.46 22.49 -13.37
C ALA A 272 -29.10 21.86 -13.01
N ALA A 273 -28.45 21.16 -13.95
CA ALA A 273 -27.12 20.57 -13.82
C ALA A 273 -26.02 21.38 -14.54
N ALA A 274 -26.37 22.53 -15.11
CA ALA A 274 -25.52 23.36 -15.96
C ALA A 274 -25.10 24.70 -15.32
N GLU A 275 -25.12 24.80 -13.98
CA GLU A 275 -24.26 25.80 -13.33
C GLU A 275 -22.87 25.20 -13.13
N PRO A 276 -21.80 25.78 -13.70
CA PRO A 276 -20.45 25.29 -13.52
C PRO A 276 -20.02 25.53 -12.06
N LEU A 277 -20.19 24.52 -11.21
CA LEU A 277 -19.76 24.55 -9.80
C LEU A 277 -18.24 24.46 -9.61
N VAL A 278 -17.46 24.56 -10.69
CA VAL A 278 -16.04 24.89 -10.62
C VAL A 278 -15.75 25.86 -11.75
N ARG A 279 -15.56 27.13 -11.41
CA ARG A 279 -14.81 28.05 -12.28
C ARG A 279 -13.40 27.48 -12.34
N VAL A 280 -13.07 26.78 -13.42
CA VAL A 280 -11.67 26.48 -13.76
C VAL A 280 -10.97 27.84 -13.72
N PRO A 281 -10.00 28.07 -12.82
CA PRO A 281 -9.25 29.31 -12.85
C PRO A 281 -8.68 29.45 -14.26
N ASP A 282 -8.86 30.61 -14.89
CA ASP A 282 -8.23 30.94 -16.16
C ASP A 282 -6.81 30.39 -16.13
N SER A 283 -6.52 29.48 -17.07
CA SER A 283 -5.19 28.91 -17.24
C SER A 283 -4.24 30.06 -17.50
N ALA A 284 -3.58 30.53 -16.43
CA ALA A 284 -2.50 31.49 -16.52
C ALA A 284 -1.52 31.00 -17.59
N PRO A 285 -0.99 31.90 -18.43
CA PRO A 285 -0.24 31.53 -19.61
C PRO A 285 0.87 30.54 -19.25
N HIS A 286 0.95 29.46 -20.05
CA HIS A 286 1.95 28.43 -19.96
C HIS A 286 3.36 29.03 -20.10
N ASP A 287 3.99 29.41 -18.99
CA ASP A 287 5.44 29.47 -18.92
C ASP A 287 5.98 28.04 -18.75
N ALA A 288 5.89 27.27 -19.84
CA ALA A 288 6.31 25.87 -19.91
C ALA A 288 7.84 25.69 -19.79
N GLY A 289 8.61 26.78 -19.69
CA GLY A 289 10.06 26.77 -19.54
C GLY A 289 10.53 26.55 -18.10
N ASN A 290 9.90 27.20 -17.11
CA ASN A 290 10.48 27.31 -15.76
C ASN A 290 9.47 27.07 -14.62
N ALA A 291 8.62 26.05 -14.75
CA ALA A 291 7.67 25.71 -13.68
C ALA A 291 8.41 25.37 -12.37
N ASP A 292 8.25 26.25 -11.39
CA ASP A 292 8.78 26.13 -10.03
C ASP A 292 8.31 24.81 -9.38
N PRO A 293 9.21 23.98 -8.81
CA PRO A 293 8.84 22.75 -8.12
C PRO A 293 7.72 22.92 -7.09
N PHE A 294 7.67 24.04 -6.36
CA PHE A 294 6.64 24.27 -5.35
C PHE A 294 5.28 24.55 -5.99
N ALA A 295 5.24 25.30 -7.10
CA ALA A 295 4.02 25.48 -7.89
C ALA A 295 3.50 24.15 -8.49
N LEU A 296 4.40 23.27 -8.95
CA LEU A 296 4.02 21.93 -9.42
C LEU A 296 3.41 21.10 -8.28
N ASP A 297 3.98 21.15 -7.08
CA ASP A 297 3.43 20.46 -5.91
C ASP A 297 2.04 20.97 -5.54
N THR A 298 1.84 22.29 -5.48
CA THR A 298 0.52 22.89 -5.19
C THR A 298 -0.52 22.38 -6.18
N ARG A 299 -0.24 22.44 -7.49
CA ARG A 299 -1.17 21.96 -8.52
C ARG A 299 -1.44 20.46 -8.42
N LEU A 300 -0.44 19.65 -8.09
CA LEU A 300 -0.64 18.21 -7.87
C LEU A 300 -1.52 17.92 -6.65
N VAL A 301 -1.33 18.67 -5.56
CA VAL A 301 -2.15 18.57 -4.36
C VAL A 301 -3.59 19.00 -4.63
N ASP A 302 -3.80 20.06 -5.42
CA ASP A 302 -5.13 20.55 -5.80
C ASP A 302 -5.86 19.56 -6.71
N ALA A 303 -5.20 19.03 -7.75
CA ALA A 303 -5.77 17.98 -8.59
C ALA A 303 -6.12 16.72 -7.76
N MET A 304 -5.26 16.36 -6.79
CA MET A 304 -5.52 15.26 -5.88
C MET A 304 -6.68 15.54 -4.92
N ARG A 305 -6.91 16.79 -4.51
CA ARG A 305 -8.06 17.16 -3.65
C ARG A 305 -9.38 16.83 -4.34
N VAL A 306 -9.50 17.14 -5.64
CA VAL A 306 -10.70 16.80 -6.44
C VAL A 306 -10.92 15.28 -6.48
N ILE A 307 -9.86 14.49 -6.65
CA ILE A 307 -9.96 13.03 -6.62
C ILE A 307 -10.41 12.55 -5.24
N ARG A 308 -9.83 13.10 -4.16
CA ARG A 308 -10.13 12.71 -2.77
C ARG A 308 -11.55 13.01 -2.33
N THR A 309 -12.17 14.07 -2.84
CA THR A 309 -13.59 14.39 -2.54
C THR A 309 -14.55 13.63 -3.46
N SER A 310 -14.12 13.25 -4.66
CA SER A 310 -14.93 12.46 -5.60
C SER A 310 -15.02 10.99 -5.18
N GLU A 311 -13.94 10.39 -4.68
CA GLU A 311 -13.89 8.97 -4.33
C GLU A 311 -14.92 8.53 -3.26
N PRO A 312 -15.08 9.23 -2.12
CA PRO A 312 -16.12 8.93 -1.13
C PRO A 312 -17.53 8.98 -1.75
N ARG A 313 -17.81 9.96 -2.61
CA ARG A 313 -19.09 10.08 -3.32
C ARG A 313 -19.34 8.88 -4.25
N ILE A 314 -18.32 8.45 -5.00
CA ILE A 314 -18.38 7.24 -5.83
C ILE A 314 -18.68 6.02 -4.96
N GLY A 315 -17.99 5.85 -3.83
CA GLY A 315 -18.19 4.74 -2.91
C GLY A 315 -19.61 4.68 -2.35
N HIS A 316 -20.13 5.82 -1.91
CA HIS A 316 -21.49 5.95 -1.39
C HIS A 316 -22.56 5.61 -2.43
N LEU A 317 -22.51 6.25 -3.60
CA LEU A 317 -23.48 6.01 -4.69
C LEU A 317 -23.39 4.57 -5.21
N LEU A 318 -22.17 4.03 -5.34
CA LEU A 318 -21.97 2.63 -5.73
C LEU A 318 -22.57 1.66 -4.70
N GLN A 319 -22.46 1.96 -3.41
CA GLN A 319 -23.09 1.15 -2.36
C GLN A 319 -24.62 1.16 -2.49
N ILE A 320 -25.25 2.29 -2.86
CA ILE A 320 -26.70 2.35 -3.15
C ILE A 320 -27.03 1.47 -4.36
N VAL A 321 -26.30 1.63 -5.47
CA VAL A 321 -26.50 0.83 -6.70
C VAL A 321 -26.39 -0.67 -6.42
N VAL A 322 -25.40 -1.09 -5.64
CA VAL A 322 -25.16 -2.50 -5.28
C VAL A 322 -26.25 -3.02 -4.33
N SER A 323 -26.60 -2.25 -3.29
CA SER A 323 -27.58 -2.67 -2.26
C SER A 323 -28.97 -2.87 -2.86
N HIS A 324 -29.39 -1.98 -3.76
CA HIS A 324 -30.69 -2.06 -4.42
C HIS A 324 -30.68 -2.84 -5.75
N ARG A 325 -29.53 -3.39 -6.14
CA ARG A 325 -29.32 -4.06 -7.43
C ARG A 325 -29.75 -3.21 -8.63
N PHE A 326 -29.60 -1.88 -8.55
CA PHE A 326 -29.97 -0.96 -9.62
C PHE A 326 -29.23 -1.24 -10.92
N TYR A 327 -28.00 -1.75 -10.84
CA TYR A 327 -27.25 -2.21 -12.02
C TYR A 327 -28.06 -3.23 -12.87
N ARG A 328 -28.88 -4.10 -12.25
CA ARG A 328 -29.74 -5.03 -13.00
C ARG A 328 -30.90 -4.33 -13.69
N LEU A 329 -31.53 -3.35 -13.02
CA LEU A 329 -32.59 -2.54 -13.62
C LEU A 329 -32.08 -1.71 -14.80
N LEU A 330 -30.82 -1.30 -14.74
CA LEU A 330 -30.12 -0.58 -15.80
C LEU A 330 -29.59 -1.53 -16.91
N GLY A 331 -29.92 -2.83 -16.86
CA GLY A 331 -29.58 -3.79 -17.92
C GLY A 331 -28.22 -4.49 -17.77
N PHE A 332 -27.51 -4.30 -16.66
CA PHE A 332 -26.21 -4.95 -16.44
C PHE A 332 -26.36 -6.26 -15.67
N ARG A 333 -25.76 -7.34 -16.20
CA ARG A 333 -25.81 -8.68 -15.60
C ARG A 333 -25.11 -8.82 -14.24
N SER A 334 -24.14 -7.95 -13.95
CA SER A 334 -23.27 -8.03 -12.79
C SER A 334 -22.67 -6.66 -12.45
N VAL A 335 -22.28 -6.46 -11.19
CA VAL A 335 -21.62 -5.22 -10.72
C VAL A 335 -20.30 -5.00 -11.47
N GLU A 336 -19.55 -6.06 -11.74
CA GLU A 336 -18.25 -6.00 -12.42
C GLU A 336 -18.37 -5.42 -13.83
N VAL A 337 -19.37 -5.90 -14.59
CA VAL A 337 -19.67 -5.37 -15.92
C VAL A 337 -20.17 -3.93 -15.84
N TYR A 338 -21.04 -3.60 -14.90
CA TYR A 338 -21.53 -2.24 -14.67
C TYR A 338 -20.36 -1.28 -14.41
N VAL A 339 -19.54 -1.56 -13.39
CA VAL A 339 -18.40 -0.72 -13.01
C VAL A 339 -17.42 -0.54 -14.17
N ARG A 340 -17.10 -1.63 -14.89
CA ARG A 340 -16.11 -1.59 -15.97
C ARG A 340 -16.62 -0.84 -17.20
N LYS A 341 -17.85 -1.11 -17.65
CA LYS A 341 -18.41 -0.53 -18.87
C LYS A 341 -19.03 0.84 -18.67
N ARG A 342 -19.72 1.06 -17.54
CA ARG A 342 -20.47 2.30 -17.26
C ARG A 342 -19.64 3.35 -16.55
N LEU A 343 -18.83 2.97 -15.56
CA LEU A 343 -18.06 3.91 -14.74
C LEU A 343 -16.61 4.06 -15.18
N GLY A 344 -16.10 3.11 -15.97
CA GLY A 344 -14.72 3.14 -16.46
C GLY A 344 -13.64 3.02 -15.38
N ILE A 345 -13.98 2.51 -14.20
CA ILE A 345 -13.02 2.22 -13.11
C ILE A 345 -12.78 0.72 -12.98
N SER A 346 -11.66 0.32 -12.37
CA SER A 346 -11.36 -1.10 -12.16
C SER A 346 -12.28 -1.72 -11.10
N VAL A 347 -12.60 -2.99 -11.27
CA VAL A 347 -13.40 -3.77 -10.31
C VAL A 347 -12.75 -3.74 -8.92
N ARG A 348 -11.43 -3.85 -8.85
CA ARG A 348 -10.66 -3.73 -7.59
C ARG A 348 -10.86 -2.37 -6.93
N LYS A 349 -10.78 -1.26 -7.68
CA LYS A 349 -10.99 0.08 -7.13
C LYS A 349 -12.42 0.22 -6.60
N ALA A 350 -13.42 -0.27 -7.33
CA ALA A 350 -14.81 -0.30 -6.88
C ALA A 350 -15.00 -1.08 -5.57
N TRP A 351 -14.42 -2.28 -5.44
CA TRP A 351 -14.48 -3.04 -4.18
C TRP A 351 -13.75 -2.34 -3.04
N ALA A 352 -12.64 -1.66 -3.31
CA ALA A 352 -11.92 -0.90 -2.29
C ALA A 352 -12.74 0.32 -1.81
N LEU A 353 -13.44 1.01 -2.72
CA LEU A 353 -14.35 2.11 -2.39
C LEU A 353 -15.54 1.62 -1.55
N LEU A 354 -16.16 0.50 -1.94
CA LEU A 354 -17.22 -0.15 -1.16
C LEU A 354 -16.74 -0.58 0.23
N LYS A 355 -15.50 -1.09 0.34
CA LYS A 355 -14.92 -1.47 1.62
C LYS A 355 -14.73 -0.27 2.55
N LEU A 356 -14.25 0.86 2.02
CA LEU A 356 -14.12 2.11 2.78
C LEU A 356 -15.49 2.67 3.18
N GLU A 357 -16.44 2.75 2.25
CA GLU A 357 -17.82 3.18 2.54
C GLU A 357 -18.51 2.30 3.59
N LYS A 358 -18.24 1.00 3.61
CA LYS A 358 -18.73 0.13 4.68
C LYS A 358 -18.07 0.46 6.02
N ALA A 359 -16.80 0.84 6.02
CA ALA A 359 -16.02 1.12 7.22
C ALA A 359 -16.32 2.49 7.85
N THR A 360 -16.87 3.45 7.09
CA THR A 360 -17.31 4.76 7.62
C THR A 360 -18.59 4.65 8.46
N ARG A 361 -19.41 3.60 8.24
CA ARG A 361 -20.66 3.38 8.99
C ARG A 361 -20.39 3.18 10.48
N GLY A 362 -21.04 4.00 11.30
CA GLY A 362 -20.89 3.95 12.76
C GLY A 362 -19.60 4.58 13.29
N LYS A 363 -18.76 5.21 12.43
CA LYS A 363 -17.51 5.87 12.83
C LYS A 363 -17.50 7.31 12.34
N ALA A 364 -18.30 8.16 12.99
CA ALA A 364 -18.66 9.49 12.48
C ALA A 364 -17.45 10.36 12.13
N ALA A 365 -16.44 10.44 13.00
CA ALA A 365 -15.24 11.24 12.75
C ALA A 365 -14.43 10.74 11.54
N PHE A 366 -14.21 9.42 11.45
CA PHE A 366 -13.52 8.79 10.33
C PHE A 366 -14.29 9.00 9.00
N GLY A 367 -15.62 8.84 9.04
CA GLY A 367 -16.48 9.06 7.89
C GLY A 367 -16.43 10.49 7.39
N ARG A 368 -16.55 11.48 8.29
CA ARG A 368 -16.47 12.91 7.95
C ARG A 368 -15.14 13.28 7.32
N ALA A 369 -14.04 12.93 7.97
CA ALA A 369 -12.69 13.25 7.50
C ALA A 369 -12.35 12.56 6.17
N TYR A 370 -12.90 11.36 5.91
CA TYR A 370 -12.78 10.70 4.61
C TYR A 370 -13.63 11.42 3.54
N PHE A 371 -14.87 11.78 3.85
CA PHE A 371 -15.78 12.42 2.89
C PHE A 371 -15.35 13.84 2.49
N GLU A 372 -14.82 14.61 3.45
CA GLU A 372 -14.30 15.96 3.24
C GLU A 372 -12.90 15.95 2.58
N GLY A 373 -12.30 14.78 2.38
CA GLY A 373 -10.99 14.63 1.74
C GLY A 373 -9.79 14.98 2.63
N GLU A 374 -10.01 15.18 3.94
CA GLU A 374 -8.96 15.41 4.93
C GLU A 374 -8.07 14.16 5.10
N LEU A 375 -8.67 12.98 5.07
CA LEU A 375 -7.96 11.71 5.01
C LEU A 375 -7.70 11.33 3.55
N SER A 376 -6.41 11.23 3.20
CA SER A 376 -6.02 10.64 1.92
C SER A 376 -6.34 9.15 1.87
N TRP A 377 -6.45 8.60 0.67
CA TRP A 377 -6.67 7.17 0.43
C TRP A 377 -5.70 6.28 1.23
N ALA A 378 -4.40 6.61 1.22
CA ALA A 378 -3.39 5.87 1.98
C ALA A 378 -3.63 5.91 3.50
N ARG A 379 -3.99 7.09 4.06
CA ARG A 379 -4.30 7.23 5.49
C ARG A 379 -5.56 6.46 5.87
N ALA A 380 -6.62 6.58 5.08
CA ALA A 380 -7.87 5.88 5.31
C ALA A 380 -7.67 4.35 5.30
N LEU A 381 -6.93 3.81 4.33
CA LEU A 381 -6.61 2.38 4.28
C LEU A 381 -5.74 1.91 5.46
N ALA A 382 -4.76 2.72 5.88
CA ALA A 382 -3.91 2.38 7.03
C ALA A 382 -4.72 2.25 8.32
N LEU A 383 -5.72 3.12 8.52
CA LEU A 383 -6.54 3.15 9.73
C LEU A 383 -7.60 2.04 9.79
N LEU A 384 -7.97 1.41 8.66
CA LEU A 384 -9.07 0.43 8.60
C LEU A 384 -8.96 -0.72 9.63
N ALA A 385 -7.74 -1.09 10.01
CA ALA A 385 -7.48 -2.19 10.92
C ALA A 385 -7.58 -1.82 12.41
N VAL A 386 -7.50 -0.52 12.76
CA VAL A 386 -7.43 -0.05 14.15
C VAL A 386 -8.59 0.87 14.53
N VAL A 387 -9.22 1.52 13.55
CA VAL A 387 -10.27 2.50 13.81
C VAL A 387 -11.59 1.83 14.19
N ASP A 388 -12.20 2.27 15.29
CA ASP A 388 -13.54 1.92 15.74
C ASP A 388 -14.35 3.20 16.03
N HIS A 389 -15.48 3.08 16.73
CA HIS A 389 -16.37 4.20 17.01
C HIS A 389 -15.93 5.03 18.23
N GLU A 390 -15.13 4.46 19.15
CA GLU A 390 -14.63 5.14 20.35
C GLU A 390 -13.35 5.93 20.04
N ASN A 391 -12.49 5.39 19.17
CA ASN A 391 -11.16 5.93 18.91
C ASN A 391 -11.03 6.70 17.59
N ALA A 392 -12.13 6.86 16.85
CA ALA A 392 -12.12 7.48 15.51
C ALA A 392 -11.51 8.88 15.52
N ASP A 393 -11.94 9.75 16.43
CA ASP A 393 -11.43 11.13 16.54
C ASP A 393 -9.92 11.14 16.79
N ALA A 394 -9.46 10.32 17.74
CA ALA A 394 -8.04 10.25 18.10
C ALA A 394 -7.16 9.81 16.92
N TRP A 395 -7.59 8.80 16.15
CA TRP A 395 -6.87 8.34 14.96
C TRP A 395 -6.93 9.31 13.79
N VAL A 396 -8.05 10.03 13.60
CA VAL A 396 -8.17 11.08 12.58
C VAL A 396 -7.21 12.22 12.90
N THR A 397 -7.24 12.73 14.14
CA THR A 397 -6.29 13.76 14.60
C THR A 397 -4.85 13.28 14.46
N ARG A 398 -4.56 12.02 14.81
CA ARG A 398 -3.22 11.44 14.62
C ARG A 398 -2.81 11.44 13.16
N ALA A 399 -3.65 10.95 12.26
CA ALA A 399 -3.34 10.86 10.84
C ALA A 399 -3.09 12.22 10.17
N GLN A 400 -3.68 13.29 10.70
CA GLN A 400 -3.46 14.67 10.26
C GLN A 400 -2.18 15.30 10.83
N THR A 401 -1.70 14.80 11.96
CA THR A 401 -0.58 15.40 12.71
C THR A 401 0.76 14.72 12.48
N VAL A 402 0.79 13.49 11.96
CA VAL A 402 2.05 12.76 11.71
C VAL A 402 2.25 12.40 10.23
N THR A 403 3.50 12.08 9.86
CA THR A 403 3.81 11.55 8.53
C THR A 403 3.03 10.25 8.27
N VAL A 404 2.73 9.96 7.00
CA VAL A 404 2.05 8.70 6.63
C VAL A 404 2.91 7.49 7.02
N ARG A 405 4.24 7.64 7.00
CA ARG A 405 5.17 6.63 7.51
C ARG A 405 4.95 6.38 9.01
N ARG A 406 4.97 7.44 9.83
CA ARG A 406 4.76 7.33 11.29
C ARG A 406 3.39 6.73 11.61
N LEU A 407 2.34 7.15 10.91
CA LEU A 407 1.00 6.56 11.06
C LEU A 407 1.02 5.05 10.83
N GLY A 408 1.69 4.60 9.76
CA GLY A 408 1.86 3.16 9.49
C GLY A 408 2.65 2.43 10.57
N ASP A 409 3.74 3.02 11.05
CA ASP A 409 4.55 2.46 12.14
C ASP A 409 3.71 2.34 13.44
N GLU A 410 2.88 3.34 13.77
CA GLU A 410 1.98 3.33 14.94
C GLU A 410 0.86 2.31 14.84
N VAL A 411 0.18 2.22 13.69
CA VAL A 411 -0.85 1.21 13.43
C VAL A 411 -0.27 -0.19 13.58
N ASN A 412 0.92 -0.44 13.01
CA ASN A 412 1.58 -1.73 13.13
C ASN A 412 1.95 -2.06 14.58
N ALA A 413 2.44 -1.08 15.35
CA ALA A 413 2.78 -1.26 16.75
C ALA A 413 1.54 -1.62 17.60
N VAL A 414 0.41 -0.93 17.40
CA VAL A 414 -0.85 -1.22 18.11
C VAL A 414 -1.39 -2.61 17.76
N LEU A 415 -1.41 -2.97 16.47
CA LEU A 415 -1.84 -4.29 16.04
C LEU A 415 -0.92 -5.40 16.60
N GLN A 416 0.39 -5.15 16.64
CA GLN A 416 1.36 -6.08 17.22
C GLN A 416 1.15 -6.23 18.73
N ALA A 417 0.90 -5.14 19.45
CA ALA A 417 0.60 -5.19 20.88
C ALA A 417 -0.67 -6.02 21.16
N ARG A 418 -1.73 -5.84 20.36
CA ARG A 418 -2.95 -6.66 20.46
C ARG A 418 -2.71 -8.14 20.17
N ASP A 419 -1.85 -8.46 19.21
CA ASP A 419 -1.51 -9.85 18.88
C ASP A 419 -0.72 -10.55 20.00
N ILE A 420 0.10 -9.81 20.74
CA ILE A 420 0.97 -10.36 21.80
C ILE A 420 0.26 -10.39 23.16
N LEU A 421 -0.40 -9.29 23.51
CA LEU A 421 -0.96 -9.08 24.85
C LEU A 421 -2.45 -9.45 24.95
N GLY A 422 -3.12 -9.69 23.82
CA GLY A 422 -4.51 -10.13 23.77
C GLY A 422 -5.52 -9.03 23.39
N THR A 423 -6.79 -9.42 23.34
CA THR A 423 -7.90 -8.58 22.84
C THR A 423 -8.28 -7.41 23.74
N ASP A 424 -7.87 -7.45 25.01
CA ASP A 424 -8.16 -6.38 25.99
C ASP A 424 -7.33 -5.12 25.74
N VAL A 425 -6.29 -5.20 24.88
CA VAL A 425 -5.52 -4.04 24.46
C VAL A 425 -6.39 -3.11 23.61
N ARG A 426 -6.60 -1.89 24.13
CA ARG A 426 -7.26 -0.81 23.39
C ARG A 426 -6.47 -0.49 22.11
N LEU A 427 -7.19 -0.26 21.02
CA LEU A 427 -6.62 0.08 19.73
C LEU A 427 -6.35 1.59 19.57
N ASP A 428 -6.21 2.32 20.67
CA ASP A 428 -5.99 3.77 20.65
C ASP A 428 -4.60 4.10 20.06
N PRO A 429 -4.43 5.29 19.44
CA PRO A 429 -3.12 5.71 18.98
C PRO A 429 -2.15 5.83 20.17
N PRO A 430 -0.90 5.34 20.05
CA PRO A 430 0.08 5.41 21.15
C PRO A 430 0.45 6.87 21.43
N PRO A 431 1.04 7.21 22.60
CA PRO A 431 1.59 8.54 22.82
C PRO A 431 2.56 8.93 21.68
N LEU A 432 2.50 10.18 21.21
CA LEU A 432 3.19 10.63 19.99
C LEU A 432 4.68 10.29 19.96
N ASP A 433 5.35 10.41 21.10
CA ASP A 433 6.80 10.22 21.23
C ASP A 433 7.13 8.88 21.92
N ALA A 434 6.15 7.96 21.98
CA ALA A 434 6.39 6.62 22.51
C ALA A 434 7.35 5.87 21.57
N PRO A 435 8.35 5.16 22.12
CA PRO A 435 9.16 4.24 21.34
C PRO A 435 8.23 3.14 20.80
N LEU A 436 8.11 3.06 19.47
CA LEU A 436 7.27 2.07 18.80
C LEU A 436 7.91 0.68 18.76
N THR A 437 9.15 0.56 19.21
CA THR A 437 9.88 -0.70 19.34
C THR A 437 9.38 -1.47 20.55
N SER A 438 8.52 -2.44 20.29
CA SER A 438 7.95 -3.42 21.22
C SER A 438 8.94 -4.45 21.80
N LEU A 439 10.22 -4.08 21.95
CA LEU A 439 11.24 -4.96 22.58
C LEU A 439 10.87 -5.31 24.03
N ALA A 440 10.23 -4.40 24.76
CA ALA A 440 9.85 -4.63 26.15
C ALA A 440 8.72 -5.67 26.32
N ALA A 441 7.82 -5.80 25.33
CA ALA A 441 6.74 -6.78 25.37
C ALA A 441 7.26 -8.19 25.06
N PHE A 442 8.20 -8.32 24.12
CA PHE A 442 8.82 -9.59 23.76
C PHE A 442 9.84 -10.09 24.81
N ALA A 443 10.62 -9.20 25.44
CA ALA A 443 11.57 -9.57 26.49
C ALA A 443 10.90 -10.14 27.77
N LYS A 444 9.60 -9.96 27.94
CA LYS A 444 8.80 -10.64 28.96
C LYS A 444 8.35 -12.04 28.51
N TYR A 445 8.07 -12.24 27.22
CA TYR A 445 7.71 -13.54 26.65
C TYR A 445 8.88 -14.52 26.65
N ASP A 446 10.07 -14.08 26.21
CA ASP A 446 11.27 -14.93 26.12
C ASP A 446 11.71 -15.51 27.49
N ARG A 447 11.54 -14.73 28.57
CA ARG A 447 11.85 -15.18 29.94
C ARG A 447 10.84 -16.16 30.54
N GLY A 448 9.62 -16.22 30.03
CA GLY A 448 8.59 -17.16 30.49
C GLY A 448 8.61 -18.50 29.75
N ALA A 449 9.06 -18.51 28.49
CA ALA A 449 9.07 -19.70 27.64
C ALA A 449 10.42 -20.44 27.63
N ARG A 450 11.54 -19.74 27.82
CA ARG A 450 12.84 -20.39 28.06
C ARG A 450 12.90 -20.86 29.52
N GLY A 451 12.65 -22.15 29.75
CA GLY A 451 13.34 -22.85 30.84
C GLY A 451 14.86 -22.64 30.68
N PRO A 452 15.66 -22.71 31.77
CA PRO A 452 17.05 -22.27 31.75
C PRO A 452 17.86 -23.01 30.69
N SER A 453 18.05 -22.35 29.53
CA SER A 453 18.92 -22.85 28.48
C SER A 453 20.35 -22.59 28.93
N GLY A 454 20.96 -23.61 29.54
CA GLY A 454 22.35 -23.60 29.93
C GLY A 454 23.24 -23.39 28.72
N ALA A 455 23.74 -22.16 28.54
CA ALA A 455 24.90 -21.90 27.74
C ALA A 455 26.08 -22.64 28.38
N ARG A 456 26.41 -23.83 27.88
CA ARG A 456 27.68 -24.49 28.16
C ARG A 456 28.54 -24.38 26.91
N SER A 457 29.56 -23.54 27.01
CA SER A 457 30.73 -23.59 26.15
C SER A 457 31.27 -25.02 26.13
N VAL A 458 31.33 -25.62 24.95
CA VAL A 458 31.91 -26.95 24.76
C VAL A 458 33.43 -26.82 24.91
N GLN A 459 33.97 -27.24 26.06
CA GLN A 459 35.37 -27.62 26.16
C GLN A 459 35.49 -29.09 25.75
N ILE A 460 36.30 -29.34 24.72
CA ILE A 460 36.59 -30.67 24.20
C ILE A 460 37.59 -31.34 25.16
N GLY A 461 37.09 -32.25 25.98
CA GLY A 461 37.89 -33.19 26.78
C GLY A 461 37.46 -34.61 26.43
N ALA A 462 38.33 -35.35 25.74
CA ALA A 462 38.10 -36.74 25.38
C ALA A 462 38.46 -37.63 26.56
N HIS A 463 37.48 -38.31 27.18
CA HIS A 463 37.51 -39.67 27.72
C HIS A 463 36.08 -40.01 28.20
N ALA A 464 35.40 -40.97 27.55
CA ALA A 464 34.01 -41.32 27.85
C ALA A 464 33.92 -42.68 28.56
N GLU A 465 33.48 -42.66 29.83
CA GLU A 465 33.08 -43.85 30.59
C GLU A 465 31.59 -44.20 30.39
N PRO A 466 31.17 -45.46 30.65
CA PRO A 466 29.83 -45.98 30.34
C PRO A 466 28.67 -45.27 31.07
N VAL A 467 28.92 -44.69 32.25
CA VAL A 467 27.91 -43.95 33.04
C VAL A 467 27.42 -42.69 32.30
N ALA A 468 28.29 -42.05 31.51
CA ALA A 468 27.94 -40.89 30.71
C ALA A 468 27.00 -41.21 29.53
N ALA A 469 26.86 -42.49 29.11
CA ALA A 469 25.93 -42.88 28.06
C ALA A 469 24.50 -43.00 28.61
N ALA A 470 24.32 -43.57 29.81
CA ALA A 470 23.03 -43.69 30.48
C ALA A 470 22.45 -42.32 30.86
N GLU A 471 23.28 -41.40 31.38
CA GLU A 471 22.88 -40.02 31.66
C GLU A 471 22.52 -39.24 30.38
N ARG A 472 23.24 -39.48 29.27
CA ARG A 472 22.91 -38.88 27.96
C ARG A 472 21.58 -39.40 27.41
N VAL A 473 21.29 -40.69 27.59
CA VAL A 473 20.02 -41.32 27.19
C VAL A 473 18.87 -40.84 28.08
N ALA A 474 19.07 -40.73 29.40
CA ALA A 474 18.07 -40.19 30.31
C ALA A 474 17.76 -38.70 30.02
N ALA A 475 18.80 -37.88 29.80
CA ALA A 475 18.63 -36.49 29.38
C ALA A 475 17.98 -36.38 27.99
N ALA A 476 18.24 -37.33 27.07
CA ALA A 476 17.55 -37.39 25.79
C ALA A 476 16.08 -37.77 25.95
N ALA A 477 15.76 -38.73 26.82
CA ALA A 477 14.39 -39.14 27.11
C ALA A 477 13.59 -38.03 27.80
N GLU A 478 14.18 -37.29 28.74
CA GLU A 478 13.57 -36.10 29.34
C GLU A 478 13.34 -35.00 28.30
N ARG A 479 14.29 -34.77 27.38
CA ARG A 479 14.11 -33.84 26.26
C ARG A 479 12.94 -34.26 25.36
N VAL A 480 12.87 -35.53 24.99
CA VAL A 480 11.77 -36.08 24.17
C VAL A 480 10.43 -35.99 24.90
N ALA A 481 10.38 -36.28 26.20
CA ALA A 481 9.16 -36.17 27.00
C ALA A 481 8.68 -34.71 27.14
N ALA A 482 9.59 -33.77 27.38
CA ALA A 482 9.29 -32.34 27.42
C ALA A 482 8.84 -31.82 26.04
N GLU A 483 9.40 -32.36 24.96
CA GLU A 483 9.01 -32.03 23.59
C GLU A 483 7.60 -32.54 23.25
N LEU A 484 7.28 -33.78 23.64
CA LEU A 484 5.94 -34.36 23.47
C LEU A 484 4.88 -33.63 24.31
N ASP A 485 5.20 -33.21 25.54
CA ASP A 485 4.30 -32.40 26.36
C ASP A 485 4.05 -31.02 25.73
N ARG A 486 5.10 -30.38 25.21
CA ARG A 486 4.99 -29.11 24.47
C ARG A 486 4.08 -29.25 23.25
N ASP A 487 4.23 -30.33 22.49
CA ASP A 487 3.44 -30.55 21.27
C ASP A 487 1.97 -30.84 21.57
N ARG A 488 1.69 -31.56 22.68
CA ARG A 488 0.32 -31.75 23.17
C ARG A 488 -0.33 -30.43 23.60
N ARG A 489 0.40 -29.57 24.31
CA ARG A 489 -0.08 -28.23 24.69
C ARG A 489 -0.32 -27.36 23.46
N ALA A 490 0.60 -27.37 22.49
CA ALA A 490 0.46 -26.66 21.23
C ALA A 490 -0.76 -27.15 20.44
N ALA A 491 -1.03 -28.46 20.40
CA ALA A 491 -2.21 -29.00 19.73
C ALA A 491 -3.54 -28.53 20.35
N SER A 492 -3.54 -28.14 21.63
CA SER A 492 -4.72 -27.57 22.31
C SER A 492 -4.89 -26.06 22.13
N GLU A 493 -3.92 -25.36 21.51
CA GLU A 493 -3.99 -23.91 21.35
C GLU A 493 -4.98 -23.47 20.27
N PHE A 494 -5.68 -22.37 20.56
CA PHE A 494 -6.69 -21.81 19.68
C PHE A 494 -6.04 -21.04 18.51
N CYS A 495 -6.35 -21.45 17.28
CA CYS A 495 -5.85 -20.81 16.05
C CYS A 495 -6.96 -19.94 15.43
N ASP A 496 -7.18 -18.76 16.00
CA ASP A 496 -8.22 -17.80 15.58
C ASP A 496 -7.75 -16.76 14.57
N VAL A 497 -6.44 -16.70 14.32
CA VAL A 497 -5.86 -15.77 13.35
C VAL A 497 -5.10 -16.49 12.25
N GLU A 498 -4.80 -15.75 11.18
CA GLU A 498 -3.98 -16.23 10.08
C GLU A 498 -2.80 -15.30 9.83
N VAL A 499 -1.64 -15.91 9.57
CA VAL A 499 -0.58 -15.29 8.76
C VAL A 499 -0.89 -15.59 7.30
N ARG A 500 -0.89 -14.55 6.46
CA ARG A 500 -1.18 -14.69 5.03
C ARG A 500 -0.36 -13.71 4.21
N PHE A 501 0.08 -14.14 3.05
CA PHE A 501 0.67 -13.27 2.03
C PHE A 501 0.35 -13.80 0.63
N THR A 502 0.52 -12.95 -0.37
CA THR A 502 0.43 -13.33 -1.79
C THR A 502 1.75 -12.96 -2.45
N GLY A 503 2.39 -13.91 -3.13
CA GLY A 503 3.71 -13.75 -3.74
C GLY A 503 3.90 -14.67 -4.95
N PRO A 504 5.05 -14.61 -5.63
CA PRO A 504 5.41 -15.51 -6.72
C PRO A 504 5.31 -16.98 -6.30
N ALA A 505 5.09 -17.85 -7.27
CA ALA A 505 4.95 -19.28 -7.02
C ALA A 505 6.23 -19.85 -6.37
N SER A 506 7.40 -19.42 -6.82
CA SER A 506 8.72 -19.77 -6.31
C SER A 506 8.90 -19.39 -4.84
N VAL A 507 8.53 -18.18 -4.45
CA VAL A 507 8.63 -17.71 -3.05
C VAL A 507 7.66 -18.46 -2.15
N VAL A 508 6.44 -18.72 -2.61
CA VAL A 508 5.48 -19.51 -1.84
C VAL A 508 5.95 -20.96 -1.69
N ALA A 509 6.62 -21.53 -2.69
CA ALA A 509 7.26 -22.84 -2.60
C ALA A 509 8.42 -22.83 -1.61
N LEU A 510 9.36 -21.89 -1.77
CA LEU A 510 10.50 -21.68 -0.86
C LEU A 510 10.05 -21.55 0.60
N PHE A 511 9.00 -20.77 0.84
CA PHE A 511 8.45 -20.59 2.19
C PHE A 511 7.79 -21.87 2.73
N ARG A 512 7.20 -22.71 1.89
CA ARG A 512 6.69 -24.03 2.33
C ARG A 512 7.83 -24.98 2.67
N ASP A 513 8.90 -24.97 1.88
CA ASP A 513 10.05 -25.85 2.06
C ASP A 513 10.80 -25.53 3.36
N VAL A 514 10.97 -24.23 3.68
CA VAL A 514 11.52 -23.83 4.98
C VAL A 514 10.56 -24.09 6.14
N LEU A 515 9.25 -24.19 5.92
CA LEU A 515 8.35 -24.64 7.00
C LEU A 515 8.48 -26.15 7.22
N ASP A 516 8.56 -26.93 6.15
CA ASP A 516 8.75 -28.39 6.24
C ASP A 516 10.10 -28.74 6.89
N ALA A 517 11.10 -27.90 6.69
CA ALA A 517 12.39 -27.95 7.37
C ALA A 517 12.35 -27.85 8.89
N PHE A 518 11.50 -26.96 9.40
CA PHE A 518 11.32 -26.71 10.84
C PHE A 518 10.15 -27.54 11.41
N GLN A 519 9.50 -28.36 10.58
CA GLN A 519 8.35 -29.16 10.96
C GLN A 519 8.79 -30.31 11.87
N ARG A 520 8.22 -30.34 13.08
CA ARG A 520 8.38 -31.46 13.99
C ARG A 520 7.30 -32.53 13.72
N PRO A 521 7.62 -33.83 13.85
CA PRO A 521 6.63 -34.90 13.66
C PRO A 521 5.42 -34.71 14.58
N SER A 522 4.21 -34.83 14.04
CA SER A 522 2.94 -34.74 14.79
C SER A 522 2.61 -33.37 15.43
N ALA A 523 3.46 -32.35 15.28
CA ALA A 523 3.18 -31.00 15.76
C ALA A 523 2.33 -30.19 14.76
N PRO A 524 1.44 -29.29 15.21
CA PRO A 524 0.71 -28.39 14.32
C PRO A 524 1.64 -27.55 13.44
N ARG A 525 1.27 -27.32 12.16
CA ARG A 525 2.14 -26.62 11.20
C ARG A 525 2.57 -25.21 11.63
N TRP A 526 1.79 -24.53 12.47
CA TRP A 526 2.15 -23.22 12.99
C TRP A 526 3.35 -23.25 13.94
N THR A 527 3.66 -24.38 14.59
CA THR A 527 4.85 -24.49 15.45
C THR A 527 6.14 -24.44 14.63
N ALA A 528 6.10 -24.92 13.38
CA ALA A 528 7.22 -24.79 12.45
C ALA A 528 7.46 -23.31 12.09
N LEU A 529 6.37 -22.55 11.89
CA LEU A 529 6.47 -21.10 11.68
C LEU A 529 7.02 -20.40 12.93
N GLU A 530 6.56 -20.74 14.13
CA GLU A 530 7.09 -20.19 15.38
C GLU A 530 8.61 -20.42 15.50
N ALA A 531 9.06 -21.65 15.30
CA ALA A 531 10.47 -22.02 15.38
C ALA A 531 11.32 -21.28 14.34
N LEU A 532 10.86 -21.22 13.08
CA LEU A 532 11.50 -20.45 12.01
C LEU A 532 11.64 -18.97 12.38
N LEU A 533 10.56 -18.34 12.82
CA LEU A 533 10.56 -16.92 13.14
C LEU A 533 11.48 -16.61 14.31
N LEU A 534 11.42 -17.40 15.39
CA LEU A 534 12.30 -17.23 16.55
C LEU A 534 13.77 -17.41 16.17
N HIS A 535 14.09 -18.42 15.35
CA HIS A 535 15.45 -18.64 14.87
C HIS A 535 15.99 -17.44 14.07
N VAL A 536 15.20 -16.95 13.12
CA VAL A 536 15.56 -15.80 12.27
C VAL A 536 15.68 -14.51 13.09
N ILE A 537 14.77 -14.28 14.05
CA ILE A 537 14.82 -13.13 14.96
C ILE A 537 16.10 -13.18 15.80
N ASP A 538 16.42 -14.32 16.41
CA ASP A 538 17.62 -14.51 17.25
C ASP A 538 18.91 -14.28 16.45
N SER A 539 18.98 -14.82 15.22
CA SER A 539 20.10 -14.60 14.28
C SER A 539 20.31 -13.11 13.99
N TRP A 540 19.25 -12.41 13.54
CA TRP A 540 19.36 -11.00 13.15
C TRP A 540 19.57 -10.05 14.33
N GLU A 541 19.03 -10.35 15.51
CA GLU A 541 19.25 -9.53 16.71
C GLU A 541 20.62 -9.73 17.34
N GLY A 542 21.20 -10.92 17.18
CA GLY A 542 22.55 -11.30 17.60
C GLY A 542 23.67 -10.88 16.62
N ALA A 543 23.33 -10.52 15.39
CA ALA A 543 24.29 -10.06 14.40
C ALA A 543 25.10 -8.84 14.90
N PRO A 544 26.42 -8.74 14.57
CA PRO A 544 27.27 -7.64 15.02
C PRO A 544 26.67 -6.29 14.66
N ARG A 545 26.38 -5.48 15.67
CA ARG A 545 25.81 -4.14 15.47
C ARG A 545 26.90 -3.17 15.04
N HIS A 546 26.53 -2.23 14.17
CA HIS A 546 27.34 -1.04 13.90
C HIS A 546 27.77 -0.41 15.23
N ARG A 547 29.06 -0.06 15.36
CA ARG A 547 29.66 0.43 16.63
C ARG A 547 28.98 1.69 17.16
N ASP A 548 28.45 2.49 16.25
CA ASP A 548 27.75 3.73 16.57
C ASP A 548 26.31 3.49 17.06
N PRO A 549 25.99 3.81 18.32
CA PRO A 549 24.67 3.54 18.91
C PRO A 549 23.52 4.33 18.29
N ILE A 550 23.81 5.39 17.50
CA ILE A 550 22.74 6.21 16.89
C ILE A 550 21.87 5.40 15.93
N PHE A 551 22.44 4.45 15.18
CA PHE A 551 21.68 3.69 14.19
C PHE A 551 20.68 2.76 14.86
N ALA A 552 21.07 2.13 15.98
CA ALA A 552 20.16 1.30 16.77
C ALA A 552 19.07 2.15 17.44
N ARG A 553 19.43 3.31 18.01
CA ARG A 553 18.48 4.27 18.59
C ARG A 553 17.44 4.72 17.57
N ASP A 554 17.88 5.04 16.36
CA ASP A 554 17.05 5.56 15.27
C ASP A 554 16.38 4.45 14.44
N GLY A 555 16.42 3.20 14.93
CA GLY A 555 15.71 2.05 14.35
C GLY A 555 16.24 1.60 12.99
N TRP A 556 17.51 1.85 12.69
CA TRP A 556 18.16 1.55 11.41
C TRP A 556 17.46 2.20 10.21
N ARG A 557 17.01 3.43 10.40
CA ARG A 557 16.25 4.21 9.41
C ARG A 557 16.84 5.59 9.23
N CYS A 558 16.56 6.21 8.10
CA CYS A 558 16.71 7.66 7.96
C CYS A 558 15.66 8.34 8.85
N VAL A 559 16.08 9.27 9.73
CA VAL A 559 15.16 10.01 10.61
C VAL A 559 14.55 11.25 9.97
N VAL A 560 14.99 11.63 8.76
CA VAL A 560 14.33 12.71 8.00
C VAL A 560 12.87 12.32 7.77
N PRO A 561 11.89 13.20 8.11
CA PRO A 561 10.47 12.89 8.03
C PRO A 561 10.06 12.31 6.68
N ALA A 562 9.13 11.34 6.73
CA ALA A 562 8.55 10.63 5.60
C ALA A 562 9.51 9.80 4.71
N CYS A 563 10.83 9.91 4.87
CA CYS A 563 11.81 9.08 4.15
C CYS A 563 11.61 7.61 4.50
N SER A 564 11.71 6.68 3.57
CA SER A 564 11.61 5.24 3.87
C SER A 564 12.94 4.48 3.85
N SER A 565 14.06 5.17 3.62
CA SER A 565 15.38 4.54 3.50
C SER A 565 15.84 3.87 4.80
N ARG A 566 16.33 2.63 4.70
CA ARG A 566 17.09 1.96 5.77
C ARG A 566 18.54 1.63 5.38
N ARG A 567 18.90 1.80 4.11
CA ARG A 567 20.27 1.58 3.59
C ARG A 567 21.11 2.85 3.51
N ASN A 568 22.44 2.64 3.49
CA ASN A 568 23.48 3.66 3.35
C ASN A 568 23.27 4.81 4.34
N LEU A 569 23.12 4.46 5.62
CA LEU A 569 22.90 5.43 6.70
C LEU A 569 24.23 6.01 7.16
N HIS A 570 24.25 7.33 7.30
CA HIS A 570 25.40 8.09 7.80
C HIS A 570 25.01 8.74 9.14
N ASP A 571 26.01 8.89 10.01
CA ASP A 571 25.93 9.78 11.17
C ASP A 571 25.91 11.24 10.68
N HIS A 572 24.90 11.99 11.13
CA HIS A 572 24.72 13.40 10.83
C HIS A 572 24.65 14.22 12.11
N HIS A 573 25.52 15.22 12.23
CA HIS A 573 25.48 16.21 13.30
C HIS A 573 24.47 17.34 13.02
N LEU A 574 23.47 17.53 13.90
CA LEU A 574 22.45 18.58 13.79
C LEU A 574 23.07 19.98 13.79
N GLN A 575 23.94 20.25 14.77
CA GLN A 575 24.91 21.33 14.71
C GLN A 575 26.18 20.77 14.06
N PHE A 576 26.56 21.30 12.90
CA PHE A 576 27.72 20.82 12.17
C PHE A 576 29.01 20.96 12.99
N ARG A 577 29.91 19.98 12.85
CA ARG A 577 31.24 20.00 13.49
C ARG A 577 32.07 21.22 13.10
N SER A 578 31.98 21.65 11.84
CA SER A 578 32.61 22.88 11.34
C SER A 578 32.08 24.16 12.01
N ARG A 579 30.96 24.06 12.74
CA ARG A 579 30.30 25.15 13.48
C ARG A 579 30.28 24.87 15.00
N GLY A 580 31.25 24.09 15.50
CA GLY A 580 31.40 23.80 16.93
C GLY A 580 30.47 22.70 17.48
N GLY A 581 29.77 21.96 16.63
CA GLY A 581 28.90 20.86 17.05
C GLY A 581 29.63 19.72 17.74
N THR A 582 29.07 19.23 18.86
CA THR A 582 29.66 18.15 19.67
C THR A 582 29.33 16.76 19.11
N ASN A 583 30.07 15.73 19.54
CA ASN A 583 29.74 14.32 19.25
C ASN A 583 28.71 13.71 20.23
N ALA A 584 28.03 14.54 21.04
CA ALA A 584 27.01 14.07 21.97
C ALA A 584 25.82 13.44 21.21
N LEU A 585 25.19 12.42 21.81
CA LEU A 585 24.09 11.69 21.17
C LEU A 585 22.92 12.59 20.77
N TRP A 586 22.62 13.63 21.55
CA TRP A 586 21.55 14.59 21.22
C TRP A 586 21.84 15.40 19.95
N ASN A 587 23.11 15.58 19.58
CA ASN A 587 23.52 16.33 18.40
C ASN A 587 23.68 15.44 17.15
N ARG A 588 23.44 14.13 17.26
CA ARG A 588 23.73 13.15 16.21
C ARG A 588 22.47 12.37 15.85
N SER A 589 22.29 12.06 14.58
CA SER A 589 21.14 11.32 14.06
C SER A 589 21.47 10.59 12.77
N SER A 590 20.72 9.53 12.44
CA SER A 590 20.93 8.79 11.20
C SER A 590 20.20 9.40 10.01
N ALA A 591 20.96 9.75 8.97
CA ALA A 591 20.42 10.19 7.68
C ALA A 591 20.90 9.27 6.56
N CYS A 592 20.04 8.93 5.60
CA CYS A 592 20.52 8.20 4.41
C CYS A 592 21.48 9.07 3.60
N VAL A 593 22.43 8.46 2.89
CA VAL A 593 23.47 9.19 2.12
C VAL A 593 22.88 10.27 1.23
N ALA A 594 21.73 10.01 0.61
CA ALA A 594 21.07 10.97 -0.26
C ALA A 594 20.50 12.19 0.49
N HIS A 595 19.85 11.97 1.64
CA HIS A 595 19.37 13.07 2.48
C HIS A 595 20.53 13.80 3.17
N HIS A 596 21.55 13.08 3.59
CA HIS A 596 22.74 13.66 4.19
C HIS A 596 23.44 14.59 3.20
N LEU A 597 23.86 14.06 2.04
CA LEU A 597 24.68 14.81 1.09
C LEU A 597 23.87 15.80 0.24
N HIS A 598 22.68 15.41 -0.25
CA HIS A 598 21.89 16.21 -1.20
C HIS A 598 20.66 16.88 -0.59
N GLY A 599 20.39 16.65 0.70
CA GLY A 599 19.34 17.34 1.43
C GLY A 599 19.94 18.35 2.38
N LEU A 600 20.56 17.83 3.45
CA LEU A 600 21.04 18.58 4.61
C LEU A 600 22.24 19.48 4.26
N HIS A 601 23.28 18.95 3.63
CA HIS A 601 24.46 19.76 3.27
C HIS A 601 24.17 20.81 2.20
N THR A 602 23.23 20.54 1.28
CA THR A 602 22.81 21.52 0.25
C THR A 602 21.80 22.55 0.76
N GLY A 603 21.27 22.38 1.97
CA GLY A 603 20.25 23.26 2.55
C GLY A 603 18.84 23.11 1.97
N VAL A 604 18.58 22.09 1.14
CA VAL A 604 17.22 21.73 0.68
C VAL A 604 16.35 21.23 1.85
N VAL A 605 17.00 20.57 2.81
CA VAL A 605 16.45 20.17 4.10
C VAL A 605 17.28 20.83 5.18
N ARG A 606 16.65 21.34 6.23
CA ARG A 606 17.34 21.81 7.45
C ARG A 606 16.90 21.00 8.65
N ALA A 607 17.83 20.82 9.57
CA ALA A 607 17.60 20.17 10.85
C ALA A 607 18.18 21.02 11.98
N SER A 608 17.45 21.17 13.06
CA SER A 608 17.88 21.85 14.29
C SER A 608 17.20 21.22 15.52
N GLY A 609 17.58 21.63 16.73
CA GLY A 609 17.01 21.05 17.96
C GLY A 609 17.84 19.87 18.51
N ARG A 610 17.16 18.87 19.09
CA ARG A 610 17.80 17.76 19.82
C ARG A 610 17.23 16.40 19.41
N ALA A 611 18.12 15.48 19.03
CA ALA A 611 17.77 14.09 18.77
C ALA A 611 17.42 13.33 20.07
N PRO A 612 16.59 12.28 20.00
CA PRO A 612 15.94 11.76 18.77
C PRO A 612 14.63 12.47 18.40
N ASP A 613 13.83 12.90 19.37
CA ASP A 613 12.42 13.25 19.11
C ASP A 613 12.17 14.76 18.94
N ALA A 614 13.05 15.62 19.47
CA ALA A 614 12.90 17.08 19.45
C ALA A 614 13.71 17.74 18.31
N ILE A 615 13.82 17.06 17.17
CA ILE A 615 14.48 17.60 15.97
C ILE A 615 13.46 18.38 15.17
N HIS A 616 13.71 19.67 14.95
CA HIS A 616 12.96 20.49 14.02
C HIS A 616 13.48 20.24 12.60
N TRP A 617 12.60 19.83 11.70
CA TRP A 617 12.89 19.58 10.30
C TRP A 617 12.20 20.60 9.43
N GLU A 618 12.92 21.17 8.47
CA GLU A 618 12.36 21.95 7.38
C GLU A 618 12.67 21.24 6.06
N LEU A 619 11.65 20.88 5.28
CA LEU A 619 11.81 20.22 3.98
C LEU A 619 11.37 21.17 2.87
N GLY A 620 12.08 21.16 1.75
CA GLY A 620 11.78 22.05 0.63
C GLY A 620 12.00 23.50 1.03
N VAL A 621 13.18 23.77 1.58
CA VAL A 621 13.57 25.10 2.02
C VAL A 621 13.62 26.08 0.86
N ARG A 622 13.07 27.27 1.07
CA ARG A 622 13.04 28.38 0.12
C ARG A 622 13.80 29.58 0.65
N VAL A 623 14.26 30.43 -0.26
CA VAL A 623 14.80 31.75 0.07
C VAL A 623 13.60 32.69 0.20
N ASP A 624 13.54 33.46 1.28
CA ASP A 624 12.50 34.46 1.56
C ASP A 624 11.04 33.95 1.56
N ALA A 625 10.86 32.65 1.76
CA ALA A 625 9.55 32.01 1.88
C ALA A 625 9.62 30.85 2.88
N PRO A 626 8.49 30.48 3.54
CA PRO A 626 8.47 29.34 4.46
C PRO A 626 8.86 28.05 3.75
N PRO A 627 9.40 27.03 4.45
CA PRO A 627 9.64 25.72 3.84
C PRO A 627 8.34 25.09 3.33
N LEU A 628 8.43 24.11 2.45
CA LEU A 628 7.25 23.36 2.01
C LEU A 628 6.58 22.63 3.17
N LEU A 629 7.39 22.00 4.02
CA LEU A 629 6.94 21.24 5.19
C LEU A 629 7.85 21.53 6.38
N ALA A 630 7.26 21.55 7.57
CA ALA A 630 7.97 21.66 8.82
C ALA A 630 7.50 20.59 9.80
N TYR A 631 8.43 19.96 10.52
CA TYR A 631 8.12 18.93 11.51
C TYR A 631 8.90 19.12 12.81
N VAL A 632 8.39 18.60 13.92
CA VAL A 632 9.16 18.26 15.13
C VAL A 632 9.13 16.74 15.28
N GLY A 633 10.28 16.08 15.15
CA GLY A 633 10.33 14.63 14.96
C GLY A 633 9.53 14.26 13.70
N ASP A 634 8.51 13.41 13.86
CA ASP A 634 7.55 13.04 12.80
C ASP A 634 6.24 13.85 12.82
N ARG A 635 6.11 14.83 13.73
CA ARG A 635 4.89 15.64 13.90
C ARG A 635 4.92 16.86 13.00
N LEU A 636 3.90 17.01 12.16
CA LEU A 636 3.72 18.15 11.28
C LEU A 636 3.45 19.42 12.11
N CYS A 637 4.20 20.49 11.85
CA CYS A 637 3.94 21.80 12.44
C CYS A 637 2.84 22.51 11.65
N ALA A 638 1.95 23.21 12.35
CA ALA A 638 1.06 24.17 11.71
C ALA A 638 1.90 25.33 11.14
N SER A 639 1.48 25.90 10.00
CA SER A 639 2.20 27.02 9.36
C SER A 639 2.36 28.25 10.27
N SER A 640 1.54 28.38 11.31
CA SER A 640 1.55 29.47 12.29
C SER A 640 2.49 29.27 13.49
N SER A 641 3.10 28.10 13.67
CA SER A 641 3.92 27.77 14.84
C SER A 641 5.43 27.74 14.58
N MET A 642 5.89 28.39 13.50
CA MET A 642 7.32 28.41 13.16
C MET A 642 8.07 29.50 13.94
N PRO A 643 9.15 29.18 14.66
CA PRO A 643 10.04 30.21 15.20
C PRO A 643 10.71 31.00 14.07
N GLU A 644 10.91 32.31 14.26
CA GLU A 644 11.52 33.19 13.25
C GLU A 644 12.91 32.66 12.81
N ALA A 645 13.13 32.65 11.50
CA ALA A 645 14.36 32.17 10.84
C ALA A 645 15.65 32.84 11.37
N SER A 646 15.52 34.03 11.95
CA SER A 646 16.59 34.83 12.57
C SER A 646 17.20 34.21 13.83
N SER A 647 16.54 33.23 14.45
CA SER A 647 16.97 32.58 15.71
C SER A 647 17.70 31.24 15.51
N MET A 648 17.83 30.75 14.26
CA MET A 648 18.39 29.42 13.98
C MET A 648 19.89 29.46 13.64
N PRO A 649 20.76 28.70 14.35
CA PRO A 649 22.21 28.73 14.15
C PRO A 649 22.69 28.22 12.77
N ASN A 650 21.79 27.68 11.95
CA ASN A 650 22.08 27.15 10.62
C ASN A 650 21.59 28.01 9.44
N ALA A 651 21.08 29.24 9.68
CA ALA A 651 20.36 30.04 8.69
C ALA A 651 21.22 30.70 7.57
N ARG A 652 22.55 30.59 7.57
CA ARG A 652 23.36 31.19 6.48
C ARG A 652 23.48 30.24 5.28
N PRO A 653 22.95 30.60 4.09
CA PRO A 653 23.19 29.84 2.87
C PRO A 653 24.68 29.89 2.53
N VAL A 654 25.25 28.74 2.13
CA VAL A 654 26.55 28.70 1.47
C VAL A 654 26.36 29.38 0.12
N ALA A 655 27.00 30.52 -0.10
CA ALA A 655 27.06 31.15 -1.41
C ALA A 655 27.73 30.16 -2.37
N LEU A 656 26.96 29.62 -3.31
CA LEU A 656 27.50 28.90 -4.46
C LEU A 656 28.23 29.94 -5.32
N GLY A 657 29.57 29.96 -5.23
CA GLY A 657 30.42 30.67 -6.17
C GLY A 657 30.16 30.14 -7.59
N ARG A 658 30.13 31.07 -8.54
CA ARG A 658 29.78 30.90 -9.96
C ARG A 658 30.46 29.73 -10.65
#